data_AF-I7G7G3-F1
#
_entry.id   AF-I7G7G3-F1
#
_cell.length_a   1.000
_cell.length_b   1.000
_cell.length_c   1.000
_cell.angle_alpha   90.00
_cell.angle_beta   90.00
_cell.angle_gamma   90.00
#
_symmetry.space_group_name_H-M   'P 1'
#
loop_
_entity.id
_entity.type
_entity.pdbx_description
1 polymer ?
#
loop_
_entity_poly.entity_id
_entity_poly.type
_entity_poly.pdbx_seq_one_letter_code
_entity_poly.pdbx_strand_id
1 'polypeptide(L)'
;MQRFRPHRGAHGGDPGMTGSDSAPHVRVAEVLRPGMATTIQDWPGRIGYWQVGVPPSGPMDDVSFRLANIAVGNPEGAPALEATMGGPALRFDTDTWVCVTGAPAPVSIDGTRVPQWQPVLVQAGQLLDVGMVAGPGLRIYLAVAGGLHADEYLGSAATFTLGGFGGHQGRVLGAGDKLEIADNLTGTRRRILSDEQPAITSHWNIAVTVGPHSAPEFFTPADIDTVLGHDYEVHFNSDRTGVRLIGPKPEWARPDGGEAGLHPSNIHDNAYSVGSLDFTGDTPILLGPDGPSLGGFVCPVTVTSADRWKLGQLAPGATVRFVAVREAAAAPADTVTRARRAYLPAVFSTGGDTDNGILGHTTSSDGTVDVTYRRTGDDNVLVEYGEMRLDLALRARVHALHHALENHRPDGLIDLTPGVRSLQVKVDPVRLPVSALVPLLTEIEASLPAAQELVVPSRTVRLPLSWDDPATREAIERYMHGVRADAPWCPWNIEFIRRMNGLASVDDVHRIVYDAEYLVLGLGDVYLGAPVATPLDPRHRLVTTKYNPARTWTPENAVGIGGAYLCIYGMEGPGGYQFVGRTTQIWNHRHPLPAHGFEPEHPWLLRFFDRISWYPVSAEELLDLRADMAAGRGHVDITDGVFALAEHDAFLAENADDIAATRATMEAARAEERQRWSDAGEFARKESA
;
A
#
# COMPACT_ATOMS: atom_id res chain seq x y z
N MET A 1 84.72 18.22 3.68
CA MET A 1 83.79 17.43 2.84
C MET A 1 82.83 18.40 2.18
N GLN A 2 83.26 19.08 1.10
CA GLN A 2 82.97 18.75 -0.31
C GLN A 2 81.47 18.64 -0.60
N ARG A 3 80.82 19.72 -1.11
CA ARG A 3 80.68 20.15 -2.53
C ARG A 3 79.53 19.34 -3.22
N PHE A 4 78.63 19.83 -4.08
CA PHE A 4 78.54 21.04 -4.90
C PHE A 4 77.12 21.20 -5.54
N ARG A 5 76.95 22.34 -6.21
CA ARG A 5 75.78 22.99 -6.81
C ARG A 5 75.04 22.31 -8.00
N PRO A 6 73.86 22.87 -8.37
CA PRO A 6 73.05 22.57 -9.56
C PRO A 6 73.44 23.36 -10.83
N HIS A 7 72.99 22.89 -12.01
CA HIS A 7 72.79 23.54 -13.35
C HIS A 7 72.96 22.49 -14.47
N ARG A 8 72.38 22.52 -15.68
CA ARG A 8 71.82 23.55 -16.59
C ARG A 8 71.11 22.82 -17.77
N GLY A 9 69.97 23.31 -18.28
CA GLY A 9 69.81 23.84 -19.67
C GLY A 9 69.34 22.78 -20.70
N ALA A 10 68.51 23.03 -21.72
CA ALA A 10 68.00 24.27 -22.32
C ALA A 10 66.80 24.02 -23.28
N HIS A 11 65.89 25.01 -23.34
CA HIS A 11 65.09 25.55 -24.47
C HIS A 11 64.36 24.68 -25.52
N GLY A 12 63.03 24.95 -25.67
CA GLY A 12 62.42 25.30 -26.98
C GLY A 12 61.03 24.73 -27.33
N GLY A 13 59.99 25.59 -27.39
CA GLY A 13 58.66 25.38 -28.04
C GLY A 13 57.63 24.66 -27.15
N ASP A 14 56.34 25.00 -27.04
CA ASP A 14 55.36 25.80 -27.80
C ASP A 14 54.13 25.96 -26.86
N PRO A 15 53.30 27.03 -26.86
CA PRO A 15 52.15 27.15 -25.98
C PRO A 15 50.96 26.40 -26.60
N GLY A 16 50.96 25.08 -26.47
CA GLY A 16 49.91 24.21 -26.97
C GLY A 16 48.80 24.00 -25.95
N MET A 17 47.66 24.65 -26.22
CA MET A 17 46.30 24.28 -25.78
C MET A 17 46.10 23.97 -24.30
N THR A 18 45.50 24.94 -23.60
CA THR A 18 44.57 24.65 -22.50
C THR A 18 43.50 23.70 -23.01
N GLY A 19 43.69 22.40 -22.79
CA GLY A 19 42.58 21.45 -22.83
C GLY A 19 41.58 21.93 -21.81
N SER A 20 40.46 22.47 -22.29
CA SER A 20 39.27 22.56 -21.47
C SER A 20 38.98 21.14 -20.99
N ASP A 21 39.10 20.90 -19.68
CA ASP A 21 38.43 19.77 -19.04
C ASP A 21 36.95 19.94 -19.34
N SER A 22 36.49 19.37 -20.46
CA SER A 22 35.09 19.29 -20.79
C SER A 22 34.48 18.38 -19.73
N ALA A 23 33.65 18.95 -18.87
CA ALA A 23 32.81 18.17 -17.97
C ALA A 23 32.17 17.02 -18.78
N PRO A 24 32.09 15.80 -18.22
CA PRO A 24 31.56 14.65 -18.94
C PRO A 24 30.16 14.99 -19.49
N HIS A 25 29.94 14.73 -20.77
CA HIS A 25 28.66 14.97 -21.42
C HIS A 25 27.59 14.06 -20.81
N VAL A 26 26.69 14.62 -20.00
CA VAL A 26 25.52 13.90 -19.47
C VAL A 26 24.59 13.57 -20.64
N ARG A 27 24.25 12.29 -20.81
CA ARG A 27 23.33 11.83 -21.84
C ARG A 27 21.89 12.09 -21.39
N VAL A 28 21.07 12.70 -22.24
CA VAL A 28 19.73 13.16 -21.88
C VAL A 28 18.69 12.74 -22.91
N ALA A 29 17.53 12.30 -22.41
CA ALA A 29 16.28 12.21 -23.15
C ALA A 29 15.34 13.37 -22.73
N GLU A 30 15.01 14.25 -23.66
CA GLU A 30 14.07 15.36 -23.44
C GLU A 30 12.64 14.94 -23.77
N VAL A 31 11.73 15.20 -22.85
CA VAL A 31 10.30 14.90 -22.98
C VAL A 31 9.62 15.99 -23.80
N LEU A 32 9.30 15.73 -25.07
CA LEU A 32 8.52 16.67 -25.89
C LEU A 32 7.01 16.49 -25.68
N ARG A 33 6.57 15.25 -25.47
CA ARG A 33 5.19 14.91 -25.08
C ARG A 33 5.26 13.90 -23.94
N PRO A 34 4.62 14.16 -22.78
CA PRO A 34 4.75 13.27 -21.63
C PRO A 34 3.90 11.99 -21.73
N GLY A 35 2.89 11.93 -22.60
CA GLY A 35 1.87 10.87 -22.56
C GLY A 35 0.71 11.25 -21.63
N MET A 36 -0.18 10.30 -21.32
CA MET A 36 -1.32 10.55 -20.41
C MET A 36 -0.90 10.48 -18.94
N ALA A 37 -0.15 9.44 -18.59
CA ALA A 37 0.49 9.28 -17.29
C ALA A 37 1.72 8.40 -17.48
N THR A 38 2.91 9.02 -17.46
CA THR A 38 4.19 8.33 -17.59
C THR A 38 5.04 8.59 -16.37
N THR A 39 5.58 7.53 -15.77
CA THR A 39 6.39 7.58 -14.54
C THR A 39 7.65 6.74 -14.71
N ILE A 40 8.71 7.08 -13.97
CA ILE A 40 9.86 6.19 -13.81
C ILE A 40 9.48 5.10 -12.80
N GLN A 41 9.74 3.84 -13.15
CA GLN A 41 9.56 2.69 -12.28
C GLN A 41 10.83 1.84 -12.29
N ASP A 42 11.07 1.09 -11.21
CA ASP A 42 12.09 0.05 -11.11
C ASP A 42 11.47 -1.24 -10.54
N TRP A 43 12.21 -2.36 -10.60
CA TRP A 43 11.76 -3.67 -10.12
C TRP A 43 12.81 -4.27 -9.17
N PRO A 44 12.42 -4.83 -8.01
CA PRO A 44 11.06 -5.14 -7.55
C PRO A 44 10.30 -3.96 -6.92
N GLY A 45 10.82 -2.74 -7.05
CA GLY A 45 10.25 -1.56 -6.41
C GLY A 45 10.71 -1.42 -4.95
N ARG A 46 9.91 -0.72 -4.16
CA ARG A 46 10.17 -0.28 -2.79
C ARG A 46 9.71 -1.30 -1.75
N ILE A 47 10.45 -2.39 -1.60
CA ILE A 47 10.15 -3.47 -0.64
C ILE A 47 10.71 -3.17 0.77
N GLY A 48 10.17 -3.81 1.81
CA GLY A 48 10.66 -3.69 3.20
C GLY A 48 9.92 -2.66 4.08
N TYR A 49 8.92 -1.98 3.52
CA TYR A 49 8.22 -0.87 4.18
C TYR A 49 6.69 -1.03 4.20
N TRP A 50 6.17 -2.23 3.91
CA TRP A 50 4.73 -2.49 3.90
C TRP A 50 4.11 -2.31 5.29
N GLN A 51 4.88 -2.62 6.34
CA GLN A 51 4.53 -2.43 7.76
C GLN A 51 4.24 -0.99 8.18
N VAL A 52 4.65 -0.01 7.37
CA VAL A 52 4.35 1.42 7.57
C VAL A 52 3.49 2.00 6.44
N GLY A 53 2.92 1.16 5.58
CA GLY A 53 2.07 1.61 4.47
C GLY A 53 2.80 2.39 3.39
N VAL A 54 4.08 2.06 3.16
CA VAL A 54 4.78 2.50 1.96
C VAL A 54 4.65 1.38 0.91
N PRO A 55 3.98 1.64 -0.21
CA PRO A 55 3.77 0.61 -1.21
C PRO A 55 5.02 0.31 -2.03
N PRO A 56 5.16 -0.92 -2.56
CA PRO A 56 6.28 -1.28 -3.41
C PRO A 56 6.33 -0.43 -4.69
N SER A 57 5.18 0.04 -5.17
CA SER A 57 5.08 0.70 -6.46
C SER A 57 5.71 -0.20 -7.55
N GLY A 58 6.63 0.33 -8.36
CA GLY A 58 7.25 -0.43 -9.43
C GLY A 58 6.29 -0.64 -10.62
N PRO A 59 6.70 -1.42 -11.63
CA PRO A 59 5.87 -1.67 -12.80
C PRO A 59 4.62 -2.48 -12.41
N MET A 60 3.44 -2.05 -12.87
CA MET A 60 2.20 -2.79 -12.61
C MET A 60 2.07 -4.06 -13.48
N ASP A 61 2.85 -4.13 -14.57
CA ASP A 61 3.15 -5.32 -15.36
C ASP A 61 4.68 -5.50 -15.38
N ASP A 62 5.17 -6.27 -14.40
CA ASP A 62 6.59 -6.51 -14.21
C ASP A 62 7.23 -7.31 -15.35
N VAL A 63 6.45 -8.16 -16.02
CA VAL A 63 6.94 -9.00 -17.12
C VAL A 63 7.35 -8.14 -18.31
N SER A 64 6.45 -7.27 -18.78
CA SER A 64 6.76 -6.38 -19.91
C SER A 64 7.89 -5.41 -19.58
N PHE A 65 7.92 -4.89 -18.35
CA PHE A 65 8.98 -4.00 -17.86
C PHE A 65 10.36 -4.68 -17.90
N ARG A 66 10.49 -5.84 -17.27
CA ARG A 66 11.75 -6.61 -17.21
C ARG A 66 12.21 -7.01 -18.61
N LEU A 67 11.29 -7.43 -19.49
CA LEU A 67 11.60 -7.75 -20.88
C LEU A 67 12.06 -6.54 -21.69
N ALA A 68 11.56 -5.32 -21.42
CA ALA A 68 12.08 -4.09 -22.04
C ALA A 68 13.55 -3.87 -21.68
N ASN A 69 13.88 -3.99 -20.39
CA ASN A 69 15.24 -3.85 -19.88
C ASN A 69 16.18 -4.92 -20.46
N ILE A 70 15.76 -6.19 -20.46
CA ILE A 70 16.52 -7.30 -21.06
C ILE A 70 16.81 -7.04 -22.54
N ALA A 71 15.83 -6.51 -23.30
CA ALA A 71 15.99 -6.26 -24.73
C ALA A 71 17.13 -5.28 -25.05
N VAL A 72 17.31 -4.26 -24.20
CA VAL A 72 18.36 -3.24 -24.34
C VAL A 72 19.66 -3.58 -23.59
N GLY A 73 19.73 -4.73 -22.91
CA GLY A 73 20.92 -5.20 -22.21
C GLY A 73 21.09 -4.64 -20.78
N ASN A 74 20.02 -4.10 -20.20
CA ASN A 74 20.02 -3.63 -18.81
C ASN A 74 19.80 -4.80 -17.83
N PRO A 75 20.18 -4.63 -16.54
CA PRO A 75 19.58 -5.40 -15.45
C PRO A 75 18.06 -5.32 -15.51
N GLU A 76 17.37 -6.41 -15.16
CA GLU A 76 15.92 -6.51 -15.30
C GLU A 76 15.16 -5.40 -14.55
N GLY A 77 15.72 -4.97 -13.41
CA GLY A 77 15.18 -3.93 -12.54
C GLY A 77 15.67 -2.51 -12.81
N ALA A 78 16.46 -2.26 -13.86
CA ALA A 78 16.95 -0.91 -14.14
C ALA A 78 15.80 0.09 -14.33
N PRO A 79 15.90 1.34 -13.82
CA PRO A 79 14.82 2.31 -13.95
C PRO A 79 14.45 2.56 -15.42
N ALA A 80 13.16 2.44 -15.71
CA ALA A 80 12.59 2.60 -17.04
C ALA A 80 11.20 3.26 -16.94
N LEU A 81 10.62 3.64 -18.08
CA LEU A 81 9.32 4.32 -18.08
C LEU A 81 8.17 3.32 -18.12
N GLU A 82 7.19 3.50 -17.25
CA GLU A 82 5.83 2.97 -17.39
C GLU A 82 4.93 4.10 -17.92
N ALA A 83 4.19 3.84 -19.00
CA ALA A 83 3.20 4.76 -19.55
C ALA A 83 1.82 4.11 -19.61
N THR A 84 0.79 4.85 -19.21
CA THR A 84 -0.61 4.38 -19.19
C THR A 84 -1.38 4.99 -20.36
N MET A 85 -2.11 4.16 -21.12
CA MET A 85 -2.95 4.50 -22.30
C MET A 85 -2.23 5.11 -23.51
N GLY A 86 -1.19 5.91 -23.32
CA GLY A 86 -0.42 6.52 -24.39
C GLY A 86 0.96 6.94 -23.92
N GLY A 87 1.97 6.61 -24.72
CA GLY A 87 3.38 6.81 -24.36
C GLY A 87 3.90 8.22 -24.62
N PRO A 88 5.16 8.48 -24.22
CA PRO A 88 5.82 9.76 -24.42
C PRO A 88 6.39 9.91 -25.84
N ALA A 89 6.74 11.15 -26.20
CA ALA A 89 7.62 11.46 -27.32
C ALA A 89 8.93 12.05 -26.77
N LEU A 90 10.05 11.39 -27.01
CA LEU A 90 11.36 11.69 -26.43
C LEU A 90 12.40 12.02 -27.51
N ARG A 91 13.13 13.10 -27.32
CA ARG A 91 14.29 13.46 -28.14
C ARG A 91 15.57 13.13 -27.40
N PHE A 92 16.47 12.40 -28.05
CA PHE A 92 17.75 11.98 -27.46
C PHE A 92 18.89 12.87 -27.95
N ASP A 93 19.83 13.21 -27.08
CA ASP A 93 21.01 14.00 -27.43
C ASP A 93 22.21 13.16 -27.90
N THR A 94 22.12 11.84 -27.71
CA THR A 94 23.17 10.86 -27.99
C THR A 94 22.57 9.62 -28.63
N ASP A 95 23.36 8.94 -29.46
CA ASP A 95 22.96 7.67 -30.06
C ASP A 95 22.69 6.64 -28.96
N THR A 96 21.46 6.12 -28.91
CA THR A 96 21.06 5.16 -27.88
C THR A 96 20.13 4.09 -28.42
N TRP A 97 20.10 2.95 -27.72
CA TRP A 97 19.17 1.86 -28.02
C TRP A 97 17.99 1.93 -27.06
N VAL A 98 16.79 1.78 -27.61
CA VAL A 98 15.56 1.76 -26.83
C VAL A 98 14.74 0.53 -27.18
N CYS A 99 13.89 0.09 -26.26
CA CYS A 99 12.89 -0.95 -26.54
C CYS A 99 11.55 -0.56 -25.91
N VAL A 100 10.49 -0.66 -26.70
CA VAL A 100 9.11 -0.47 -26.25
C VAL A 100 8.43 -1.84 -26.16
N THR A 101 7.81 -2.13 -25.01
CA THR A 101 7.07 -3.39 -24.74
C THR A 101 5.70 -3.09 -24.10
N GLY A 102 4.95 -4.12 -23.71
CA GLY A 102 3.62 -3.99 -23.12
C GLY A 102 2.51 -3.93 -24.18
N ALA A 103 1.47 -3.14 -23.90
CA ALA A 103 0.28 -3.01 -24.74
C ALA A 103 0.63 -2.57 -26.18
N PRO A 104 -0.11 -3.05 -27.21
CA PRO A 104 0.15 -2.70 -28.59
C PRO A 104 -0.03 -1.20 -28.84
N ALA A 105 1.04 -0.53 -29.24
CA ALA A 105 1.04 0.90 -29.54
C ALA A 105 1.91 1.19 -30.79
N PRO A 106 1.54 2.18 -31.62
CA PRO A 106 2.40 2.61 -32.72
C PRO A 106 3.67 3.28 -32.16
N VAL A 107 4.83 2.81 -32.59
CA VAL A 107 6.13 3.40 -32.25
C VAL A 107 6.79 3.90 -33.53
N SER A 108 7.38 5.09 -33.50
CA SER A 108 8.11 5.65 -34.63
C SER A 108 9.37 6.41 -34.23
N ILE A 109 10.34 6.48 -35.14
CA ILE A 109 11.52 7.35 -35.06
C ILE A 109 11.44 8.33 -36.23
N ASP A 110 11.37 9.63 -35.94
CA ASP A 110 11.14 10.71 -36.93
C ASP A 110 9.99 10.39 -37.91
N GLY A 111 8.89 9.84 -37.37
CA GLY A 111 7.70 9.44 -38.13
C GLY A 111 7.80 8.11 -38.88
N THR A 112 8.97 7.46 -38.92
CA THR A 112 9.14 6.13 -39.51
C THR A 112 8.77 5.05 -38.49
N ARG A 113 7.80 4.19 -38.82
CA ARG A 113 7.35 3.11 -37.93
C ARG A 113 8.48 2.11 -37.62
N VAL A 114 8.59 1.75 -36.34
CA VAL A 114 9.53 0.75 -35.84
C VAL A 114 8.80 -0.30 -34.97
N PRO A 115 9.33 -1.53 -34.84
CA PRO A 115 8.66 -2.58 -34.08
C PRO A 115 8.77 -2.39 -32.55
N GLN A 116 7.71 -2.77 -31.82
CA GLN A 116 7.81 -3.08 -30.39
C GLN A 116 8.58 -4.40 -30.18
N TRP A 117 9.01 -4.65 -28.93
CA TRP A 117 9.69 -5.88 -28.50
C TRP A 117 11.06 -6.14 -29.15
N GLN A 118 11.65 -5.11 -29.76
CA GLN A 118 12.97 -5.16 -30.39
C GLN A 118 13.76 -3.92 -29.99
N PRO A 119 15.07 -4.07 -29.69
CA PRO A 119 15.93 -2.91 -29.50
C PRO A 119 16.06 -2.17 -30.84
N VAL A 120 15.79 -0.88 -30.82
CA VAL A 120 15.91 0.02 -31.98
C VAL A 120 16.89 1.13 -31.66
N LEU A 121 17.74 1.49 -32.64
CA LEU A 121 18.70 2.58 -32.50
C LEU A 121 17.99 3.90 -32.77
N VAL A 122 18.06 4.83 -31.83
CA VAL A 122 17.68 6.23 -31.97
C VAL A 122 18.97 7.04 -32.04
N GLN A 123 19.20 7.73 -33.15
CA GLN A 123 20.40 8.56 -33.31
C GLN A 123 20.22 9.90 -32.58
N ALA A 124 21.33 10.55 -32.26
CA ALA A 124 21.33 11.87 -31.65
C ALA A 124 20.48 12.87 -32.45
N GLY A 125 19.60 13.59 -31.76
CA GLY A 125 18.66 14.55 -32.32
C GLY A 125 17.33 13.96 -32.80
N GLN A 126 17.21 12.64 -32.95
CA GLN A 126 15.99 12.01 -33.43
C GLN A 126 14.89 11.95 -32.35
N LEU A 127 13.65 11.94 -32.81
CA LEU A 127 12.45 11.83 -31.99
C LEU A 127 11.91 10.40 -32.00
N LEU A 128 11.92 9.75 -30.84
CA LEU A 128 11.13 8.55 -30.59
C LEU A 128 9.71 8.98 -30.18
N ASP A 129 8.68 8.51 -30.88
CA ASP A 129 7.28 8.79 -30.58
C ASP A 129 6.49 7.50 -30.33
N VAL A 130 5.92 7.37 -29.13
CA VAL A 130 5.07 6.25 -28.72
C VAL A 130 3.62 6.75 -28.63
N GLY A 131 2.76 6.26 -29.51
CA GLY A 131 1.36 6.71 -29.57
C GLY A 131 0.45 6.11 -28.50
N MET A 132 -0.86 6.24 -28.73
CA MET A 132 -1.90 5.62 -27.90
C MET A 132 -1.95 4.11 -28.11
N VAL A 133 -2.34 3.37 -27.08
CA VAL A 133 -2.67 1.95 -27.17
C VAL A 133 -3.77 1.78 -28.22
N ALA A 134 -3.55 0.85 -29.15
CA ALA A 134 -4.42 0.60 -30.31
C ALA A 134 -5.05 -0.80 -30.30
N GLY A 135 -4.95 -1.53 -29.18
CA GLY A 135 -5.39 -2.90 -29.03
C GLY A 135 -5.70 -3.25 -27.57
N PRO A 136 -5.73 -4.55 -27.21
CA PRO A 136 -5.93 -4.97 -25.82
C PRO A 136 -4.78 -4.50 -24.92
N GLY A 137 -5.03 -4.38 -23.62
CA GLY A 137 -4.05 -3.91 -22.66
C GLY A 137 -4.16 -2.42 -22.35
N LEU A 138 -3.27 -1.95 -21.48
CA LEU A 138 -3.30 -0.57 -20.97
C LEU A 138 -1.93 0.07 -20.85
N ARG A 139 -0.91 -0.68 -20.40
CA ARG A 139 0.40 -0.13 -20.03
C ARG A 139 1.47 -0.48 -21.04
N ILE A 140 2.30 0.51 -21.34
CA ILE A 140 3.44 0.46 -22.25
C ILE A 140 4.70 0.70 -21.43
N TYR A 141 5.78 -0.01 -21.74
CA TYR A 141 7.07 0.20 -21.09
C TYR A 141 8.12 0.63 -22.10
N LEU A 142 8.98 1.57 -21.70
CA LEU A 142 10.10 2.04 -22.51
C LEU A 142 11.38 1.97 -21.70
N ALA A 143 12.29 1.09 -22.12
CA ALA A 143 13.64 1.00 -21.59
C ALA A 143 14.64 1.68 -22.52
N VAL A 144 15.62 2.36 -21.94
CA VAL A 144 16.77 2.96 -22.63
C VAL A 144 18.02 2.18 -22.21
N ALA A 145 18.89 1.87 -23.16
CA ALA A 145 20.15 1.18 -22.88
C ALA A 145 20.99 1.99 -21.87
N GLY A 146 21.42 1.31 -20.80
CA GLY A 146 22.07 1.93 -19.64
C GLY A 146 21.13 2.25 -18.48
N GLY A 147 19.82 2.28 -18.71
CA GLY A 147 18.79 2.65 -17.73
C GLY A 147 18.64 4.17 -17.57
N LEU A 148 17.60 4.60 -16.85
CA LEU A 148 17.46 6.00 -16.45
C LEU A 148 18.15 6.23 -15.11
N HIS A 149 18.78 7.39 -14.95
CA HIS A 149 19.12 7.91 -13.64
C HIS A 149 17.88 8.57 -13.04
N ALA A 150 17.57 8.23 -11.79
CA ALA A 150 16.40 8.72 -11.08
C ALA A 150 16.70 8.73 -9.57
N ASP A 151 16.05 9.65 -8.85
CA ASP A 151 16.22 9.76 -7.41
C ASP A 151 15.60 8.53 -6.72
N GLU A 152 16.41 7.85 -5.91
CA GLU A 152 15.94 6.81 -5.03
C GLU A 152 15.39 7.41 -3.74
N TYR A 153 14.31 6.85 -3.23
CA TYR A 153 13.72 7.24 -1.94
C TYR A 153 13.35 6.00 -1.16
N LEU A 154 13.98 5.67 -0.03
CA LEU A 154 13.80 4.35 0.61
C LEU A 154 14.21 3.18 -0.33
N GLY A 155 15.37 3.30 -0.99
CA GLY A 155 16.05 2.19 -1.67
C GLY A 155 15.48 1.75 -3.02
N SER A 156 14.67 2.58 -3.69
CA SER A 156 14.21 2.31 -5.06
C SER A 156 13.85 3.61 -5.79
N ALA A 157 13.93 3.59 -7.12
CA ALA A 157 13.56 4.67 -8.03
C ALA A 157 12.08 4.64 -8.45
N ALA A 158 11.26 3.72 -7.93
CA ALA A 158 9.85 3.64 -8.25
C ALA A 158 9.10 4.92 -7.82
N THR A 159 8.34 5.49 -8.75
CA THR A 159 7.51 6.67 -8.47
C THR A 159 6.24 6.24 -7.73
N PHE A 160 6.04 6.75 -6.51
CA PHE A 160 4.75 6.70 -5.83
C PHE A 160 4.09 8.07 -5.90
N THR A 161 3.21 8.26 -6.88
CA THR A 161 2.65 9.59 -7.20
C THR A 161 1.80 10.19 -6.09
N LEU A 162 1.04 9.36 -5.36
CA LEU A 162 0.22 9.84 -4.26
C LEU A 162 1.10 10.33 -3.08
N GLY A 163 2.21 9.64 -2.81
CA GLY A 163 3.18 10.03 -1.77
C GLY A 163 4.17 11.11 -2.21
N GLY A 164 4.25 11.43 -3.50
CA GLY A 164 5.09 12.50 -4.03
C GLY A 164 6.60 12.21 -3.97
N PHE A 165 7.02 10.94 -4.06
CA PHE A 165 8.44 10.57 -4.00
C PHE A 165 8.86 9.45 -4.96
N GLY A 166 10.17 9.35 -5.17
CA GLY A 166 10.82 8.42 -6.11
C GLY A 166 10.73 8.87 -7.57
N GLY A 167 11.55 8.27 -8.42
CA GLY A 167 11.51 8.49 -9.86
C GLY A 167 11.90 9.92 -10.26
N HIS A 168 11.08 10.57 -11.08
CA HIS A 168 11.30 11.96 -11.48
C HIS A 168 10.48 12.91 -10.60
N GLN A 169 11.10 13.39 -9.51
CA GLN A 169 10.47 14.34 -8.57
C GLN A 169 9.14 13.84 -7.98
N GLY A 170 8.96 12.52 -7.85
CA GLY A 170 7.75 11.94 -7.25
C GLY A 170 6.47 12.07 -8.08
N ARG A 171 6.56 12.42 -9.37
CA ARG A 171 5.41 12.75 -10.20
C ARG A 171 5.45 12.10 -11.58
N VAL A 172 4.34 12.22 -12.30
CA VAL A 172 4.30 11.96 -13.73
C VAL A 172 5.18 12.94 -14.50
N LEU A 173 5.71 12.51 -15.64
CA LEU A 173 6.50 13.35 -16.52
C LEU A 173 5.68 14.52 -17.07
N GLY A 174 6.35 15.63 -17.30
CA GLY A 174 5.85 16.84 -17.94
C GLY A 174 6.65 17.17 -19.21
N ALA A 175 6.06 17.96 -20.10
CA ALA A 175 6.78 18.47 -21.26
C ALA A 175 7.96 19.36 -20.82
N GLY A 176 9.12 19.15 -21.43
CA GLY A 176 10.37 19.84 -21.11
C GLY A 176 11.19 19.17 -20.01
N ASP A 177 10.68 18.10 -19.36
CA ASP A 177 11.49 17.29 -18.46
C ASP A 177 12.69 16.69 -19.21
N LYS A 178 13.82 16.61 -18.51
CA LYS A 178 15.07 16.04 -19.02
C LYS A 178 15.42 14.83 -18.16
N LEU A 179 15.46 13.67 -18.78
CA LEU A 179 15.78 12.40 -18.13
C LEU A 179 17.23 12.05 -18.42
N GLU A 180 18.03 11.91 -17.38
CA GLU A 180 19.42 11.50 -17.51
C GLU A 180 19.50 9.98 -17.77
N ILE A 181 20.38 9.58 -18.68
CA ILE A 181 20.58 8.18 -19.06
C ILE A 181 21.81 7.65 -18.34
N ALA A 182 21.61 6.66 -17.47
CA ALA A 182 22.66 5.97 -16.72
C ALA A 182 23.52 5.08 -17.64
N ASP A 183 24.60 4.48 -17.13
CA ASP A 183 25.51 3.62 -17.89
C ASP A 183 25.62 2.20 -17.30
N ASN A 184 24.48 1.60 -16.96
CA ASN A 184 24.40 0.35 -16.20
C ASN A 184 24.20 -0.89 -17.09
N LEU A 185 24.84 -0.96 -18.26
CA LEU A 185 24.70 -2.13 -19.14
C LEU A 185 25.42 -3.36 -18.55
N THR A 186 24.69 -4.48 -18.44
CA THR A 186 25.22 -5.74 -17.91
C THR A 186 25.05 -6.92 -18.86
N GLY A 187 24.10 -6.82 -19.80
CA GLY A 187 23.72 -7.89 -20.71
C GLY A 187 23.91 -7.55 -22.18
N THR A 188 23.62 -8.55 -23.02
CA THR A 188 23.66 -8.39 -24.48
C THR A 188 22.27 -8.02 -24.99
N ARG A 189 22.18 -6.90 -25.71
CA ARG A 189 20.97 -6.49 -26.44
C ARG A 189 20.45 -7.61 -27.33
N ARG A 190 19.14 -7.85 -27.30
CA ARG A 190 18.48 -8.83 -28.18
C ARG A 190 17.00 -8.47 -28.37
N ARG A 191 16.40 -8.96 -29.45
CA ARG A 191 14.93 -8.96 -29.57
C ARG A 191 14.30 -9.93 -28.57
N ILE A 192 13.08 -9.61 -28.15
CA ILE A 192 12.23 -10.51 -27.36
C ILE A 192 11.44 -11.39 -28.33
N LEU A 193 11.48 -12.70 -28.10
CA LEU A 193 10.81 -13.69 -28.93
C LEU A 193 9.32 -13.75 -28.60
N SER A 194 8.50 -14.19 -29.55
CA SER A 194 7.04 -14.21 -29.41
C SER A 194 6.54 -15.08 -28.25
N ASP A 195 7.30 -16.11 -27.90
CA ASP A 195 7.05 -17.05 -26.80
C ASP A 195 7.55 -16.54 -25.43
N GLU A 196 8.20 -15.38 -25.40
CA GLU A 196 8.54 -14.64 -24.18
C GLU A 196 7.54 -13.49 -23.94
N GLN A 197 6.89 -13.01 -25.00
CA GLN A 197 5.95 -11.89 -24.91
C GLN A 197 4.69 -12.32 -24.14
N PRO A 198 4.22 -11.53 -23.15
CA PRO A 198 2.97 -11.80 -22.46
C PRO A 198 1.76 -11.74 -23.41
N ALA A 199 0.80 -12.63 -23.21
CA ALA A 199 -0.46 -12.65 -23.95
C ALA A 199 -1.41 -11.57 -23.41
N ILE A 200 -1.47 -10.43 -24.09
CA ILE A 200 -2.34 -9.31 -23.72
C ILE A 200 -3.69 -9.44 -24.44
N THR A 201 -4.79 -9.48 -23.68
CA THR A 201 -6.15 -9.73 -24.18
C THR A 201 -7.16 -8.72 -23.61
N SER A 202 -8.43 -8.84 -24.00
CA SER A 202 -9.57 -8.09 -23.40
C SER A 202 -10.43 -8.95 -22.48
N HIS A 203 -10.20 -10.27 -22.47
CA HIS A 203 -10.84 -11.24 -21.58
C HIS A 203 -9.73 -12.02 -20.88
N TRP A 204 -9.65 -11.87 -19.57
CA TRP A 204 -8.53 -12.33 -18.76
C TRP A 204 -8.95 -13.49 -17.88
N ASN A 205 -8.18 -14.58 -17.93
CA ASN A 205 -8.19 -15.57 -16.86
C ASN A 205 -7.03 -15.22 -15.91
N ILE A 206 -7.32 -15.01 -14.63
CA ILE A 206 -6.33 -14.65 -13.61
C ILE A 206 -6.26 -15.77 -12.58
N ALA A 207 -5.06 -16.35 -12.42
CA ALA A 207 -4.79 -17.36 -11.41
C ALA A 207 -4.87 -16.76 -10.01
N VAL A 208 -5.69 -17.35 -9.15
CA VAL A 208 -5.84 -16.93 -7.76
C VAL A 208 -5.69 -18.11 -6.82
N THR A 209 -5.19 -17.87 -5.61
CA THR A 209 -5.36 -18.80 -4.49
C THR A 209 -6.57 -18.39 -3.66
N VAL A 210 -7.28 -19.36 -3.08
CA VAL A 210 -8.32 -19.10 -2.09
C VAL A 210 -7.71 -18.63 -0.77
N GLY A 211 -8.39 -17.68 -0.11
CA GLY A 211 -7.93 -17.05 1.12
C GLY A 211 -7.49 -15.58 0.96
N PRO A 212 -7.36 -14.85 2.09
CA PRO A 212 -7.39 -15.38 3.46
C PRO A 212 -8.81 -15.59 4.01
N HIS A 213 -9.80 -14.86 3.50
CA HIS A 213 -11.14 -14.83 4.07
C HIS A 213 -12.17 -15.63 3.26
N SER A 214 -11.76 -16.60 2.43
CA SER A 214 -12.69 -17.54 1.78
C SER A 214 -13.46 -18.43 2.75
N ALA A 215 -13.00 -18.47 4.00
CA ALA A 215 -13.52 -19.33 5.03
C ALA A 215 -15.01 -19.00 5.38
N PRO A 216 -15.80 -20.02 5.77
CA PRO A 216 -17.26 -19.93 5.85
C PRO A 216 -17.78 -18.95 6.92
N GLU A 217 -16.92 -18.44 7.80
CA GLU A 217 -17.26 -17.39 8.76
C GLU A 217 -17.43 -16.00 8.11
N PHE A 218 -16.94 -15.79 6.88
CA PHE A 218 -17.04 -14.51 6.16
C PHE A 218 -17.93 -14.59 4.93
N PHE A 219 -17.70 -15.58 4.07
CA PHE A 219 -18.43 -15.79 2.82
C PHE A 219 -19.14 -17.14 2.84
N THR A 220 -20.33 -17.20 2.25
CA THR A 220 -20.99 -18.50 2.06
C THR A 220 -20.24 -19.31 0.98
N PRO A 221 -20.36 -20.65 0.96
CA PRO A 221 -19.80 -21.44 -0.15
C PRO A 221 -20.32 -20.98 -1.53
N ALA A 222 -21.59 -20.57 -1.61
CA ALA A 222 -22.18 -20.05 -2.84
C ALA A 222 -21.59 -18.69 -3.27
N ASP A 223 -21.16 -17.85 -2.31
CA ASP A 223 -20.44 -16.62 -2.62
C ASP A 223 -19.09 -16.94 -3.28
N ILE A 224 -18.35 -17.93 -2.77
CA ILE A 224 -17.07 -18.32 -3.36
C ILE A 224 -17.25 -18.92 -4.76
N ASP A 225 -18.26 -19.79 -4.94
CA ASP A 225 -18.62 -20.30 -6.26
C ASP A 225 -18.98 -19.17 -7.23
N THR A 226 -19.68 -18.14 -6.75
CA THR A 226 -20.05 -16.96 -7.53
C THR A 226 -18.83 -16.10 -7.88
N VAL A 227 -17.91 -15.89 -6.92
CA VAL A 227 -16.67 -15.15 -7.13
C VAL A 227 -15.81 -15.80 -8.22
N LEU A 228 -15.69 -17.13 -8.22
CA LEU A 228 -14.92 -17.86 -9.23
C LEU A 228 -15.71 -18.08 -10.54
N GLY A 229 -17.03 -18.14 -10.43
CA GLY A 229 -17.96 -18.49 -11.50
C GLY A 229 -18.45 -17.32 -12.36
N HIS A 230 -18.10 -16.08 -12.03
CA HIS A 230 -18.55 -14.88 -12.75
C HIS A 230 -17.44 -14.20 -13.55
N ASP A 231 -17.81 -13.55 -14.66
CA ASP A 231 -16.94 -12.64 -15.39
C ASP A 231 -17.17 -11.21 -14.88
N TYR A 232 -16.15 -10.62 -14.27
CA TYR A 232 -16.20 -9.25 -13.78
C TYR A 232 -15.83 -8.28 -14.90
N GLU A 233 -16.48 -7.12 -14.95
CA GLU A 233 -16.08 -6.03 -15.85
C GLU A 233 -15.15 -5.05 -15.11
N VAL A 234 -14.07 -4.62 -15.76
CA VAL A 234 -13.17 -3.60 -15.22
C VAL A 234 -13.82 -2.23 -15.28
N HIS A 235 -14.04 -1.62 -14.11
CA HIS A 235 -14.64 -0.29 -13.98
C HIS A 235 -13.62 0.81 -14.36
N PHE A 236 -14.09 1.91 -14.96
CA PHE A 236 -13.22 3.03 -15.41
C PHE A 236 -12.50 3.76 -14.27
N ASN A 237 -13.06 3.73 -13.06
CA ASN A 237 -12.46 4.30 -11.85
C ASN A 237 -11.41 3.35 -11.25
N SER A 238 -10.38 3.05 -12.02
CA SER A 238 -9.28 2.14 -11.68
C SER A 238 -7.93 2.83 -11.94
N ASP A 239 -6.96 2.61 -11.07
CA ASP A 239 -5.63 3.19 -11.16
C ASP A 239 -4.56 2.24 -10.57
N ARG A 240 -3.39 2.77 -10.20
CA ARG A 240 -2.31 1.97 -9.60
C ARG A 240 -2.60 1.53 -8.15
N THR A 241 -3.53 2.18 -7.45
CA THR A 241 -3.97 1.78 -6.11
C THR A 241 -4.81 0.51 -6.16
N GLY A 242 -5.58 0.34 -7.23
CA GLY A 242 -6.33 -0.88 -7.48
C GLY A 242 -7.24 -0.80 -8.70
N VAL A 243 -7.64 -1.99 -9.16
CA VAL A 243 -8.54 -2.17 -10.30
C VAL A 243 -9.93 -2.52 -9.77
N ARG A 244 -10.87 -1.58 -9.87
CA ARG A 244 -12.26 -1.77 -9.44
C ARG A 244 -12.99 -2.65 -10.43
N LEU A 245 -13.82 -3.53 -9.91
CA LEU A 245 -14.58 -4.50 -10.69
C LEU A 245 -16.08 -4.30 -10.50
N ILE A 246 -16.82 -4.50 -11.57
CA ILE A 246 -18.28 -4.57 -11.59
C ILE A 246 -18.63 -6.06 -11.63
N GLY A 247 -19.43 -6.52 -10.69
CA GLY A 247 -19.81 -7.91 -10.58
C GLY A 247 -20.83 -8.18 -9.47
N PRO A 248 -21.06 -9.46 -9.14
CA PRO A 248 -22.04 -9.87 -8.15
C PRO A 248 -21.68 -9.39 -6.76
N LYS A 249 -22.71 -9.16 -5.95
CA LYS A 249 -22.58 -8.81 -4.54
C LYS A 249 -22.66 -10.08 -3.68
N PRO A 250 -21.84 -10.23 -2.63
CA PRO A 250 -21.93 -11.37 -1.72
C PRO A 250 -23.24 -11.37 -0.94
N GLU A 251 -23.71 -12.56 -0.56
CA GLU A 251 -24.80 -12.75 0.40
C GLU A 251 -24.33 -12.62 1.86
N TRP A 252 -23.03 -12.83 2.10
CA TRP A 252 -22.36 -12.76 3.41
C TRP A 252 -22.78 -13.88 4.38
N ALA A 253 -21.80 -14.49 5.05
CA ALA A 253 -22.06 -15.52 6.06
C ALA A 253 -22.42 -14.97 7.44
N ARG A 254 -22.34 -13.64 7.61
CA ARG A 254 -22.51 -12.95 8.89
C ARG A 254 -23.33 -11.66 8.72
N PRO A 255 -24.04 -11.22 9.77
CA PRO A 255 -24.92 -10.07 9.68
C PRO A 255 -24.21 -8.71 9.77
N ASP A 256 -22.98 -8.66 10.31
CA ASP A 256 -22.16 -7.45 10.45
C ASP A 256 -20.70 -7.81 10.82
N GLY A 257 -19.85 -6.79 10.96
CA GLY A 257 -18.44 -6.92 11.36
C GLY A 257 -18.16 -6.60 12.85
N GLY A 258 -19.19 -6.50 13.70
CA GLY A 258 -19.04 -6.22 15.12
C GLY A 258 -18.34 -4.88 15.43
N GLU A 259 -17.35 -4.90 16.33
CA GLU A 259 -16.60 -3.71 16.76
C GLU A 259 -15.75 -3.07 15.64
N ALA A 260 -15.47 -3.83 14.57
CA ALA A 260 -14.71 -3.34 13.42
C ALA A 260 -15.55 -2.54 12.41
N GLY A 261 -16.88 -2.66 12.47
CA GLY A 261 -17.80 -1.93 11.60
C GLY A 261 -19.12 -2.66 11.38
N LEU A 262 -20.12 -1.92 10.90
CA LEU A 262 -21.49 -2.43 10.76
C LEU A 262 -21.71 -3.24 9.48
N HIS A 263 -20.82 -3.15 8.48
CA HIS A 263 -20.95 -3.93 7.25
C HIS A 263 -20.38 -5.35 7.45
N PRO A 264 -21.02 -6.42 6.92
CA PRO A 264 -20.50 -7.78 6.98
C PRO A 264 -19.12 -7.98 6.35
N SER A 265 -18.63 -7.05 5.55
CA SER A 265 -17.26 -7.12 5.03
C SER A 265 -16.21 -6.57 6.00
N ASN A 266 -16.63 -5.87 7.08
CA ASN A 266 -15.69 -5.23 8.01
C ASN A 266 -14.98 -6.22 8.92
N ILE A 267 -13.67 -6.10 9.04
CA ILE A 267 -12.83 -6.86 9.97
C ILE A 267 -11.92 -5.90 10.73
N HIS A 268 -11.41 -6.36 11.88
CA HIS A 268 -10.34 -5.62 12.56
C HIS A 268 -9.17 -5.47 11.61
N ASP A 269 -8.69 -4.24 11.48
CA ASP A 269 -7.77 -3.87 10.42
C ASP A 269 -6.52 -4.77 10.42
N ASN A 270 -6.26 -5.38 9.26
CA ASN A 270 -5.17 -6.30 9.01
C ASN A 270 -4.42 -5.93 7.73
N ALA A 271 -3.31 -6.64 7.49
CA ALA A 271 -2.49 -6.41 6.33
C ALA A 271 -3.06 -7.10 5.08
N TYR A 272 -3.05 -6.37 3.97
CA TYR A 272 -3.40 -6.84 2.65
C TYR A 272 -2.18 -7.27 1.84
N SER A 273 -2.41 -8.07 0.81
CA SER A 273 -1.42 -8.36 -0.23
C SER A 273 -1.75 -7.65 -1.54
N VAL A 274 -0.72 -7.29 -2.28
CA VAL A 274 -0.88 -6.87 -3.69
C VAL A 274 -1.58 -7.98 -4.45
N GLY A 275 -2.64 -7.64 -5.18
CA GLY A 275 -3.48 -8.58 -5.92
C GLY A 275 -4.56 -9.27 -5.09
N SER A 276 -4.74 -8.94 -3.81
CA SER A 276 -5.93 -9.37 -3.06
C SER A 276 -7.19 -8.74 -3.67
N LEU A 277 -8.26 -9.53 -3.79
CA LEU A 277 -9.59 -9.06 -4.15
C LEU A 277 -10.28 -8.55 -2.89
N ASP A 278 -10.23 -7.25 -2.64
CA ASP A 278 -10.79 -6.64 -1.44
C ASP A 278 -12.26 -6.23 -1.65
N PHE A 279 -13.11 -6.52 -0.67
CA PHE A 279 -14.53 -6.15 -0.69
C PHE A 279 -14.80 -4.91 0.19
N THR A 280 -14.59 -3.74 -0.41
CA THR A 280 -14.93 -2.44 0.18
C THR A 280 -16.45 -2.26 0.25
N GLY A 281 -17.06 -2.75 1.32
CA GLY A 281 -18.50 -3.00 1.35
C GLY A 281 -18.86 -4.14 0.40
N ASP A 282 -19.79 -3.89 -0.52
CA ASP A 282 -20.18 -4.85 -1.57
C ASP A 282 -19.40 -4.68 -2.88
N THR A 283 -18.42 -3.76 -2.93
CA THR A 283 -17.70 -3.43 -4.17
C THR A 283 -16.32 -4.09 -4.20
N PRO A 284 -16.05 -4.98 -5.17
CA PRO A 284 -14.76 -5.64 -5.31
C PRO A 284 -13.70 -4.74 -5.98
N ILE A 285 -12.48 -4.78 -5.45
CA ILE A 285 -11.29 -4.11 -6.01
C ILE A 285 -10.07 -5.03 -5.91
N LEU A 286 -9.34 -5.21 -7.01
CA LEU A 286 -8.02 -5.86 -6.99
C LEU A 286 -6.97 -4.84 -6.56
N LEU A 287 -6.35 -5.05 -5.39
CA LEU A 287 -5.36 -4.11 -4.86
C LEU A 287 -4.10 -4.09 -5.73
N GLY A 288 -3.70 -2.89 -6.15
CA GLY A 288 -2.57 -2.65 -7.04
C GLY A 288 -1.25 -2.45 -6.28
N PRO A 289 -0.13 -2.24 -7.01
CA PRO A 289 1.18 -2.03 -6.42
C PRO A 289 1.33 -0.72 -5.65
N ASP A 290 0.46 0.28 -5.89
CA ASP A 290 0.37 1.53 -5.11
C ASP A 290 -0.80 1.46 -4.11
N GLY A 291 -1.34 0.27 -3.87
CA GLY A 291 -2.51 0.03 -3.03
C GLY A 291 -2.22 0.10 -1.54
N PRO A 292 -3.29 0.08 -0.71
CA PRO A 292 -3.19 0.20 0.73
C PRO A 292 -2.52 -1.04 1.36
N SER A 293 -1.75 -0.85 2.42
CA SER A 293 -1.16 -1.95 3.17
C SER A 293 -2.10 -2.52 4.22
N LEU A 294 -2.61 -1.67 5.11
CA LEU A 294 -3.48 -2.06 6.20
C LEU A 294 -4.90 -1.57 5.91
N GLY A 295 -5.89 -2.42 6.16
CA GLY A 295 -7.29 -2.02 6.10
C GLY A 295 -8.23 -3.05 6.72
N GLY A 296 -9.51 -2.72 6.77
CA GLY A 296 -10.51 -3.44 7.57
C GLY A 296 -11.62 -4.06 6.75
N PHE A 297 -11.31 -4.67 5.61
CA PHE A 297 -12.24 -5.39 4.76
C PHE A 297 -11.75 -6.79 4.40
N VAL A 298 -12.68 -7.71 4.17
CA VAL A 298 -12.33 -9.09 3.81
C VAL A 298 -11.90 -9.25 2.36
N CYS A 299 -11.01 -10.21 2.16
CA CYS A 299 -10.45 -10.63 0.87
C CYS A 299 -10.64 -12.15 0.66
N PRO A 300 -11.55 -12.62 -0.21
CA PRO A 300 -11.76 -14.05 -0.41
C PRO A 300 -10.67 -14.70 -1.24
N VAL A 301 -10.09 -14.01 -2.23
CA VAL A 301 -9.05 -14.59 -3.10
C VAL A 301 -7.89 -13.61 -3.28
N THR A 302 -6.71 -14.15 -3.59
CA THR A 302 -5.51 -13.36 -3.89
C THR A 302 -4.88 -13.86 -5.18
N VAL A 303 -4.60 -12.93 -6.10
CA VAL A 303 -3.90 -13.22 -7.36
C VAL A 303 -2.51 -13.75 -7.05
N THR A 304 -2.12 -14.85 -7.72
CA THR A 304 -0.78 -15.40 -7.54
C THR A 304 0.27 -14.38 -7.94
N SER A 305 1.41 -14.39 -7.25
CA SER A 305 2.57 -13.55 -7.54
C SER A 305 2.94 -13.58 -9.03
N ALA A 306 2.61 -14.69 -9.71
CA ALA A 306 2.81 -14.85 -11.13
C ALA A 306 1.83 -14.30 -12.14
N ASP A 307 0.61 -14.06 -11.72
CA ASP A 307 -0.40 -13.45 -12.56
C ASP A 307 -0.63 -11.96 -12.23
N ARG A 308 0.06 -11.42 -11.21
CA ARG A 308 -0.04 -10.00 -10.83
C ARG A 308 0.21 -9.03 -11.99
N TRP A 309 1.08 -9.39 -12.94
CA TRP A 309 1.34 -8.56 -14.13
C TRP A 309 0.10 -8.26 -14.96
N LYS A 310 -0.90 -9.16 -14.94
CA LYS A 310 -2.16 -8.99 -15.69
C LYS A 310 -2.93 -7.77 -15.21
N LEU A 311 -2.84 -7.41 -13.92
CA LEU A 311 -3.48 -6.21 -13.35
C LEU A 311 -3.01 -4.94 -14.07
N GLY A 312 -1.74 -4.88 -14.46
CA GLY A 312 -1.18 -3.76 -15.21
C GLY A 312 -1.78 -3.57 -16.59
N GLN A 313 -2.40 -4.61 -17.16
CA GLN A 313 -2.97 -4.62 -18.50
C GLN A 313 -4.52 -4.61 -18.51
N LEU A 314 -5.16 -4.62 -17.35
CA LEU A 314 -6.62 -4.50 -17.24
C LEU A 314 -7.06 -3.09 -17.67
N ALA A 315 -7.72 -2.99 -18.82
CA ALA A 315 -8.30 -1.76 -19.32
C ALA A 315 -9.80 -1.68 -18.98
N PRO A 316 -10.37 -0.47 -18.79
CA PRO A 316 -11.81 -0.31 -18.60
C PRO A 316 -12.64 -1.04 -19.67
N GLY A 317 -13.67 -1.76 -19.24
CA GLY A 317 -14.52 -2.60 -20.09
C GLY A 317 -13.94 -3.97 -20.47
N ALA A 318 -12.68 -4.27 -20.11
CA ALA A 318 -12.17 -5.64 -20.19
C ALA A 318 -12.88 -6.53 -19.16
N THR A 319 -12.91 -7.84 -19.40
CA THR A 319 -13.48 -8.80 -18.42
C THR A 319 -12.41 -9.65 -17.76
N VAL A 320 -12.69 -10.05 -16.52
CA VAL A 320 -11.82 -10.86 -15.67
C VAL A 320 -12.60 -12.06 -15.13
N ARG A 321 -12.06 -13.25 -15.36
CA ARG A 321 -12.44 -14.51 -14.73
C ARG A 321 -11.35 -14.92 -13.74
N PHE A 322 -11.73 -15.15 -12.49
CA PHE A 322 -10.81 -15.74 -11.51
C PHE A 322 -10.76 -17.26 -11.68
N VAL A 323 -9.54 -17.79 -11.78
CA VAL A 323 -9.29 -19.22 -11.91
C VAL A 323 -8.52 -19.68 -10.68
N ALA A 324 -9.21 -20.35 -9.76
CA ALA A 324 -8.58 -20.89 -8.57
C ALA A 324 -7.51 -21.93 -8.95
N VAL A 325 -6.31 -21.80 -8.40
CA VAL A 325 -5.20 -22.75 -8.53
C VAL A 325 -4.74 -23.18 -7.15
N ARG A 326 -4.10 -24.34 -7.07
CA ARG A 326 -3.38 -24.75 -5.85
C ARG A 326 -2.12 -23.90 -5.69
N GLU A 327 -1.76 -23.55 -4.46
CA GLU A 327 -0.54 -22.80 -4.14
C GLU A 327 0.71 -23.45 -4.77
N ALA A 328 0.90 -24.75 -4.58
CA ALA A 328 2.01 -25.50 -5.17
C ALA A 328 2.03 -25.57 -6.72
N ALA A 329 0.95 -25.15 -7.39
CA ALA A 329 0.85 -25.11 -8.85
C ALA A 329 1.04 -23.70 -9.43
N ALA A 330 1.22 -22.68 -8.57
CA ALA A 330 1.53 -21.32 -8.99
C ALA A 330 2.81 -21.30 -9.82
N ALA A 331 2.82 -20.45 -10.86
CA ALA A 331 4.03 -20.26 -11.66
C ALA A 331 5.06 -19.43 -10.86
N PRO A 332 6.37 -19.57 -11.13
CA PRO A 332 7.40 -18.79 -10.45
C PRO A 332 7.38 -17.31 -10.82
N ALA A 333 7.77 -16.43 -9.89
CA ALA A 333 7.79 -14.97 -10.07
C ALA A 333 9.11 -14.25 -10.18
N ASP A 334 10.17 -14.95 -9.85
CA ASP A 334 11.53 -14.55 -10.09
C ASP A 334 11.96 -14.63 -11.58
N THR A 335 11.12 -15.14 -12.49
CA THR A 335 11.48 -15.35 -13.90
C THR A 335 10.50 -14.72 -14.90
N VAL A 336 11.02 -14.29 -16.05
CA VAL A 336 10.23 -13.87 -17.24
C VAL A 336 10.31 -14.87 -18.40
N THR A 337 10.90 -16.05 -18.16
CA THR A 337 10.99 -17.11 -19.17
C THR A 337 9.64 -17.79 -19.38
N ARG A 338 9.58 -18.79 -20.29
CA ARG A 338 8.38 -19.62 -20.49
C ARG A 338 7.84 -20.26 -19.20
N ALA A 339 8.66 -20.47 -18.18
CA ALA A 339 8.21 -20.97 -16.88
C ALA A 339 7.19 -20.05 -16.20
N ARG A 340 7.24 -18.73 -16.47
CA ARG A 340 6.27 -17.72 -16.04
C ARG A 340 4.87 -17.93 -16.63
N ARG A 341 4.77 -18.63 -17.77
CA ARG A 341 3.53 -18.85 -18.54
C ARG A 341 2.79 -17.58 -18.97
N ALA A 342 3.40 -16.40 -18.89
CA ALA A 342 2.78 -15.13 -19.27
C ALA A 342 2.36 -15.08 -20.75
N TYR A 343 3.04 -15.83 -21.63
CA TYR A 343 2.71 -15.94 -23.06
C TYR A 343 1.40 -16.70 -23.36
N LEU A 344 0.75 -17.27 -22.34
CA LEU A 344 -0.50 -17.99 -22.46
C LEU A 344 -1.66 -17.16 -21.90
N PRO A 345 -2.75 -16.95 -22.67
CA PRO A 345 -3.94 -16.27 -22.16
C PRO A 345 -4.78 -17.16 -21.23
N ALA A 346 -4.53 -18.47 -21.22
CA ALA A 346 -5.24 -19.45 -20.42
C ALA A 346 -4.50 -19.74 -19.12
N VAL A 347 -5.27 -19.93 -18.04
CA VAL A 347 -4.77 -20.47 -16.78
C VAL A 347 -5.11 -21.96 -16.74
N PHE A 348 -4.10 -22.82 -16.64
CA PHE A 348 -4.29 -24.25 -16.48
C PHE A 348 -4.51 -24.56 -15.00
N SER A 349 -5.69 -25.06 -14.65
CA SER A 349 -6.03 -25.44 -13.29
C SER A 349 -6.79 -26.76 -13.25
N THR A 350 -6.54 -27.55 -12.21
CA THR A 350 -7.35 -28.71 -11.82
C THR A 350 -8.29 -28.39 -10.66
N GLY A 351 -8.42 -27.10 -10.29
CA GLY A 351 -9.10 -26.61 -9.09
C GLY A 351 -8.13 -25.91 -8.12
N GLY A 352 -8.71 -25.15 -7.20
CA GLY A 352 -7.99 -24.54 -6.07
C GLY A 352 -7.73 -25.52 -4.93
N ASP A 353 -7.06 -25.03 -3.89
CA ASP A 353 -6.99 -25.73 -2.61
C ASP A 353 -8.38 -25.77 -1.94
N THR A 354 -8.71 -26.89 -1.29
CA THR A 354 -10.05 -27.14 -0.72
C THR A 354 -10.15 -26.76 0.76
N ASP A 355 -9.21 -25.96 1.24
CA ASP A 355 -9.06 -25.58 2.65
C ASP A 355 -9.74 -24.24 3.00
N ASN A 356 -10.45 -23.63 2.03
CA ASN A 356 -11.08 -22.33 2.14
C ASN A 356 -10.11 -21.21 2.61
N GLY A 357 -8.81 -21.38 2.34
CA GLY A 357 -7.77 -20.45 2.75
C GLY A 357 -7.22 -20.67 4.16
N ILE A 358 -7.68 -21.67 4.92
CA ILE A 358 -7.16 -22.00 6.25
C ILE A 358 -6.08 -23.07 6.13
N LEU A 359 -4.82 -22.68 6.36
CA LEU A 359 -3.65 -23.57 6.26
C LEU A 359 -3.45 -24.43 7.51
N GLY A 360 -3.98 -24.01 8.65
CA GLY A 360 -3.90 -24.76 9.90
C GLY A 360 -4.36 -23.96 11.10
N HIS A 361 -4.51 -24.66 12.22
CA HIS A 361 -4.82 -24.10 13.53
C HIS A 361 -3.83 -24.62 14.56
N THR A 362 -3.51 -23.77 15.54
CA THR A 362 -2.87 -24.17 16.79
C THR A 362 -3.46 -23.36 17.94
N THR A 363 -2.93 -23.58 19.13
CA THR A 363 -3.15 -22.67 20.27
C THR A 363 -1.80 -22.09 20.68
N SER A 364 -1.85 -20.98 21.40
CA SER A 364 -0.70 -20.42 22.08
C SER A 364 -0.04 -21.43 23.03
N SER A 365 1.22 -21.17 23.41
CA SER A 365 2.01 -22.00 24.34
C SER A 365 1.31 -22.32 25.67
N ASP A 366 0.45 -21.43 26.16
CA ASP A 366 -0.37 -21.59 27.37
C ASP A 366 -1.76 -22.22 27.12
N GLY A 367 -2.12 -22.48 25.86
CA GLY A 367 -3.40 -23.05 25.44
C GLY A 367 -4.60 -22.10 25.52
N THR A 368 -4.39 -20.79 25.71
CA THR A 368 -5.47 -19.82 25.98
C THR A 368 -5.94 -19.04 24.76
N VAL A 369 -5.13 -18.95 23.71
CA VAL A 369 -5.41 -18.17 22.50
C VAL A 369 -5.36 -19.08 21.29
N ASP A 370 -6.46 -19.16 20.54
CA ASP A 370 -6.48 -19.84 19.25
C ASP A 370 -5.64 -19.08 18.22
N VAL A 371 -4.91 -19.80 17.37
CA VAL A 371 -4.10 -19.23 16.29
C VAL A 371 -4.53 -19.87 14.98
N THR A 372 -4.89 -19.04 14.00
CA THR A 372 -5.30 -19.49 12.66
C THR A 372 -4.31 -18.99 11.62
N TYR A 373 -3.77 -19.91 10.82
CA TYR A 373 -2.88 -19.58 9.71
C TYR A 373 -3.70 -19.54 8.42
N ARG A 374 -3.72 -18.40 7.73
CA ARG A 374 -4.49 -18.19 6.50
C ARG A 374 -3.59 -17.91 5.31
N ARG A 375 -3.93 -18.51 4.16
CA ARG A 375 -3.26 -18.27 2.88
C ARG A 375 -3.62 -16.88 2.35
N THR A 376 -2.63 -16.07 1.99
CA THR A 376 -2.85 -14.78 1.32
C THR A 376 -1.98 -14.69 0.06
N GLY A 377 -2.39 -15.40 -0.98
CA GLY A 377 -1.56 -15.63 -2.17
C GLY A 377 -0.61 -16.83 -1.99
N ASP A 378 0.30 -17.00 -2.93
CA ASP A 378 1.40 -17.97 -2.90
C ASP A 378 2.64 -17.44 -2.15
N ASP A 379 2.63 -16.18 -1.71
CA ASP A 379 3.79 -15.47 -1.14
C ASP A 379 3.51 -14.82 0.22
N ASN A 380 2.38 -15.09 0.87
CA ASN A 380 2.10 -14.61 2.23
C ASN A 380 1.27 -15.60 3.05
N VAL A 381 1.50 -15.57 4.38
CA VAL A 381 0.63 -16.17 5.40
C VAL A 381 0.15 -15.08 6.35
N LEU A 382 -1.16 -15.03 6.60
CA LEU A 382 -1.77 -14.19 7.63
C LEU A 382 -1.98 -15.05 8.89
N VAL A 383 -1.29 -14.71 9.97
CA VAL A 383 -1.46 -15.32 11.30
C VAL A 383 -2.49 -14.52 12.06
N GLU A 384 -3.60 -15.12 12.47
CA GLU A 384 -4.67 -14.46 13.23
C GLU A 384 -4.81 -15.05 14.64
N TYR A 385 -4.95 -14.20 15.64
CA TYR A 385 -5.03 -14.58 17.05
C TYR A 385 -6.42 -14.40 17.65
N GLY A 386 -6.96 -15.42 18.33
CA GLY A 386 -8.15 -15.37 19.17
C GLY A 386 -9.45 -15.06 18.42
N GLU A 387 -10.46 -14.60 19.15
CA GLU A 387 -11.73 -14.15 18.56
C GLU A 387 -11.58 -12.79 17.85
N MET A 388 -12.53 -12.45 16.97
CA MET A 388 -12.58 -11.16 16.28
C MET A 388 -13.10 -10.07 17.23
N ARG A 389 -12.23 -9.64 18.16
CA ARG A 389 -12.47 -8.56 19.13
C ARG A 389 -11.24 -7.68 19.28
N LEU A 390 -11.42 -6.45 19.76
CA LEU A 390 -10.30 -5.60 20.14
C LEU A 390 -9.74 -6.00 21.53
N ASP A 391 -8.59 -6.66 21.53
CA ASP A 391 -7.92 -7.16 22.73
C ASP A 391 -6.40 -6.92 22.64
N LEU A 392 -5.86 -6.17 23.61
CA LEU A 392 -4.44 -5.81 23.61
C LEU A 392 -3.52 -7.01 23.92
N ALA A 393 -4.03 -8.08 24.55
CA ALA A 393 -3.28 -9.32 24.73
C ALA A 393 -3.07 -10.04 23.38
N LEU A 394 -4.05 -9.99 22.48
CA LEU A 394 -3.88 -10.51 21.11
C LEU A 394 -2.85 -9.68 20.34
N ARG A 395 -2.89 -8.34 20.48
CA ARG A 395 -1.88 -7.47 19.87
C ARG A 395 -0.47 -7.69 20.46
N ALA A 396 -0.38 -8.00 21.75
CA ALA A 396 0.88 -8.38 22.40
C ALA A 396 1.46 -9.68 21.81
N ARG A 397 0.61 -10.69 21.60
CA ARG A 397 1.01 -11.94 20.91
C ARG A 397 1.52 -11.68 19.50
N VAL A 398 0.81 -10.86 18.71
CA VAL A 398 1.26 -10.42 17.38
C VAL A 398 2.65 -9.80 17.45
N HIS A 399 2.92 -8.96 18.46
CA HIS A 399 4.23 -8.34 18.63
C HIS A 399 5.32 -9.34 19.01
N ALA A 400 5.01 -10.31 19.87
CA ALA A 400 5.95 -11.34 20.27
C ALA A 400 6.36 -12.19 19.05
N LEU A 401 5.40 -12.60 18.21
CA LEU A 401 5.70 -13.30 16.96
C LEU A 401 6.50 -12.42 16.00
N HIS A 402 6.11 -11.16 15.85
CA HIS A 402 6.82 -10.18 15.02
C HIS A 402 8.30 -10.10 15.38
N HIS A 403 8.61 -9.84 16.66
CA HIS A 403 9.99 -9.75 17.13
C HIS A 403 10.73 -11.09 17.06
N ALA A 404 10.06 -12.21 17.31
CA ALA A 404 10.68 -13.52 17.17
C ALA A 404 11.11 -13.78 15.71
N LEU A 405 10.28 -13.42 14.73
CA LEU A 405 10.61 -13.54 13.31
C LEU A 405 11.70 -12.55 12.87
N GLU A 406 11.67 -11.30 13.36
CA GLU A 406 12.72 -10.31 13.10
C GLU A 406 14.09 -10.73 13.65
N ASN A 407 14.11 -11.49 14.74
CA ASN A 407 15.32 -12.05 15.33
C ASN A 407 15.76 -13.34 14.63
N HIS A 408 14.81 -14.21 14.26
CA HIS A 408 15.09 -15.46 13.57
C HIS A 408 15.56 -15.25 12.13
N ARG A 409 14.95 -14.29 11.41
CA ARG A 409 15.22 -13.93 10.01
C ARG A 409 15.38 -15.13 9.07
N PRO A 410 14.31 -15.94 8.88
CA PRO A 410 14.39 -17.08 7.98
C PRO A 410 14.72 -16.59 6.56
N ASP A 411 15.56 -17.35 5.84
CA ASP A 411 15.91 -17.03 4.46
C ASP A 411 14.65 -17.03 3.60
N GLY A 412 14.45 -15.96 2.83
CA GLY A 412 13.22 -15.72 2.07
C GLY A 412 12.19 -14.83 2.77
N LEU A 413 12.36 -14.40 4.03
CA LEU A 413 11.49 -13.39 4.64
C LEU A 413 11.66 -12.01 3.94
N ILE A 414 10.55 -11.38 3.55
CA ILE A 414 10.54 -10.07 2.87
C ILE A 414 9.99 -8.97 3.78
N ASP A 415 8.76 -9.13 4.26
CA ASP A 415 8.06 -8.12 5.08
C ASP A 415 7.29 -8.82 6.20
N LEU A 416 7.18 -8.12 7.34
CA LEU A 416 6.32 -8.50 8.45
C LEU A 416 5.40 -7.32 8.75
N THR A 417 4.09 -7.49 8.57
CA THR A 417 3.12 -6.39 8.66
C THR A 417 2.10 -6.68 9.77
N PRO A 418 2.22 -6.04 10.94
CA PRO A 418 1.28 -6.25 12.04
C PRO A 418 -0.03 -5.49 11.80
N GLY A 419 -1.14 -6.20 11.93
CA GLY A 419 -2.48 -5.64 12.09
C GLY A 419 -2.87 -5.53 13.56
N VAL A 420 -4.17 -5.37 13.82
CA VAL A 420 -4.70 -5.28 15.19
C VAL A 420 -4.52 -6.59 15.97
N ARG A 421 -4.91 -7.72 15.35
CA ARG A 421 -4.89 -9.07 15.96
C ARG A 421 -4.28 -10.11 15.03
N SER A 422 -3.46 -9.65 14.09
CA SER A 422 -2.86 -10.50 13.08
C SER A 422 -1.46 -10.04 12.70
N LEU A 423 -0.66 -10.97 12.19
CA LEU A 423 0.62 -10.68 11.54
C LEU A 423 0.62 -11.26 10.14
N GLN A 424 0.84 -10.43 9.11
CA GLN A 424 1.12 -10.94 7.79
C GLN A 424 2.62 -11.15 7.61
N VAL A 425 2.99 -12.34 7.16
CA VAL A 425 4.37 -12.75 6.89
C VAL A 425 4.51 -12.92 5.39
N LYS A 426 5.22 -11.99 4.76
CA LYS A 426 5.50 -12.02 3.32
C LYS A 426 6.84 -12.67 3.06
N VAL A 427 6.87 -13.57 2.09
CA VAL A 427 8.05 -14.36 1.75
C VAL A 427 8.33 -14.36 0.26
N ASP A 428 9.56 -14.66 -0.10
CA ASP A 428 9.94 -15.09 -1.43
C ASP A 428 9.56 -16.58 -1.56
N PRO A 429 8.51 -16.92 -2.33
CA PRO A 429 7.99 -18.29 -2.37
C PRO A 429 8.96 -19.29 -3.01
N VAL A 430 9.98 -18.81 -3.73
CA VAL A 430 11.04 -19.68 -4.29
C VAL A 430 12.03 -20.10 -3.21
N ARG A 431 12.29 -19.24 -2.23
CA ARG A 431 13.21 -19.51 -1.11
C ARG A 431 12.51 -20.12 0.11
N LEU A 432 11.32 -19.64 0.44
CA LEU A 432 10.52 -20.09 1.56
C LEU A 432 9.06 -20.27 1.12
N PRO A 433 8.68 -21.44 0.57
CA PRO A 433 7.31 -21.70 0.14
C PRO A 433 6.35 -21.70 1.33
N VAL A 434 5.08 -21.34 1.10
CA VAL A 434 4.04 -21.26 2.14
C VAL A 434 3.88 -22.57 2.91
N SER A 435 3.99 -23.71 2.22
CA SER A 435 3.95 -25.04 2.83
C SER A 435 5.07 -25.30 3.86
N ALA A 436 6.23 -24.65 3.72
CA ALA A 436 7.32 -24.71 4.70
C ALA A 436 7.22 -23.62 5.78
N LEU A 437 6.59 -22.48 5.46
CA LEU A 437 6.41 -21.37 6.39
C LEU A 437 5.47 -21.72 7.56
N VAL A 438 4.35 -22.40 7.30
CA VAL A 438 3.35 -22.69 8.36
C VAL A 438 3.92 -23.55 9.51
N PRO A 439 4.67 -24.64 9.25
CA PRO A 439 5.36 -25.38 10.32
C PRO A 439 6.33 -24.51 11.13
N LEU A 440 7.11 -23.65 10.46
CA LEU A 440 8.04 -22.73 11.12
C LEU A 440 7.30 -21.75 12.05
N LEU A 441 6.21 -21.15 11.56
CA LEU A 441 5.39 -20.24 12.38
C LEU A 441 4.80 -20.95 13.59
N THR A 442 4.36 -22.20 13.41
CA THR A 442 3.83 -23.04 14.50
C THR A 442 4.90 -23.35 15.56
N GLU A 443 6.13 -23.64 15.13
CA GLU A 443 7.26 -23.87 16.03
C GLU A 443 7.61 -22.59 16.83
N ILE A 444 7.68 -21.44 16.16
CA ILE A 444 7.96 -20.16 16.81
C ILE A 444 6.85 -19.83 17.81
N GLU A 445 5.58 -19.94 17.42
CA GLU A 445 4.43 -19.69 18.30
C GLU A 445 4.49 -20.52 19.61
N ALA A 446 4.85 -21.80 19.50
CA ALA A 446 4.98 -22.69 20.65
C ALA A 446 6.08 -22.26 21.63
N SER A 447 7.03 -21.44 21.18
CA SER A 447 8.15 -20.91 22.00
C SER A 447 7.90 -19.52 22.57
N LEU A 448 6.81 -18.84 22.17
CA LEU A 448 6.57 -17.47 22.59
C LEU A 448 6.20 -17.38 24.08
N PRO A 449 6.66 -16.32 24.77
CA PRO A 449 6.29 -16.07 26.16
C PRO A 449 4.79 -15.74 26.29
N ALA A 450 4.30 -15.72 27.52
CA ALA A 450 2.94 -15.30 27.81
C ALA A 450 2.73 -13.82 27.42
N ALA A 451 1.52 -13.49 26.94
CA ALA A 451 1.21 -12.12 26.51
C ALA A 451 1.40 -11.09 27.64
N GLN A 452 1.13 -11.50 28.88
CA GLN A 452 1.23 -10.66 30.09
C GLN A 452 2.65 -10.25 30.42
N GLU A 453 3.66 -10.96 29.87
CA GLU A 453 5.07 -10.61 30.01
C GLU A 453 5.47 -9.46 29.06
N LEU A 454 4.56 -8.99 28.20
CA LEU A 454 4.86 -7.90 27.28
C LEU A 454 5.18 -6.61 28.03
N VAL A 455 6.41 -6.16 27.84
CA VAL A 455 6.89 -4.83 28.23
C VAL A 455 7.64 -4.25 27.03
N VAL A 456 7.18 -3.12 26.52
CA VAL A 456 7.71 -2.49 25.29
C VAL A 456 8.02 -1.01 25.52
N PRO A 457 9.04 -0.45 24.83
CA PRO A 457 9.17 0.99 24.70
C PRO A 457 7.87 1.60 24.15
N SER A 458 7.39 2.64 24.80
CA SER A 458 6.12 3.29 24.46
C SER A 458 6.28 4.79 24.72
N ARG A 459 6.54 5.54 23.66
CA ARG A 459 6.72 6.99 23.76
C ARG A 459 5.34 7.64 23.83
N THR A 460 5.19 8.65 24.68
CA THR A 460 4.03 9.54 24.57
C THR A 460 4.35 10.61 23.54
N VAL A 461 3.60 10.64 22.44
CA VAL A 461 3.75 11.59 21.32
C VAL A 461 2.58 12.56 21.39
N ARG A 462 2.85 13.80 21.84
CA ARG A 462 1.82 14.81 22.10
C ARG A 462 1.72 15.78 20.93
N LEU A 463 0.58 15.74 20.23
CA LEU A 463 0.36 16.43 18.96
C LEU A 463 -0.69 17.55 19.07
N PRO A 464 -0.56 18.64 18.28
CA PRO A 464 -1.59 19.66 18.18
C PRO A 464 -2.82 19.11 17.47
N LEU A 465 -4.03 19.40 17.96
CA LEU A 465 -5.27 19.06 17.28
C LEU A 465 -6.10 20.33 17.06
N SER A 466 -6.37 20.65 15.79
CA SER A 466 -7.40 21.60 15.39
C SER A 466 -8.73 20.86 15.38
N TRP A 467 -9.58 21.11 16.38
CA TRP A 467 -10.89 20.47 16.50
C TRP A 467 -11.83 20.96 15.40
N ASP A 468 -12.54 20.03 14.74
CA ASP A 468 -13.53 20.36 13.70
C ASP A 468 -12.96 21.23 12.55
N ASP A 469 -11.70 20.96 12.18
CA ASP A 469 -10.89 21.76 11.27
C ASP A 469 -11.57 22.05 9.91
N PRO A 470 -11.43 23.28 9.35
CA PRO A 470 -12.03 23.66 8.07
C PRO A 470 -11.71 22.73 6.91
N ALA A 471 -10.50 22.15 6.83
CA ALA A 471 -10.15 21.24 5.74
C ALA A 471 -10.93 19.91 5.84
N THR A 472 -11.23 19.45 7.05
CA THR A 472 -12.06 18.25 7.25
C THR A 472 -13.52 18.52 6.91
N ARG A 473 -14.03 19.73 7.17
CA ARG A 473 -15.36 20.17 6.74
C ARG A 473 -15.49 20.19 5.22
N GLU A 474 -14.49 20.74 4.53
CA GLU A 474 -14.43 20.72 3.07
C GLU A 474 -14.49 19.29 2.51
N ALA A 475 -13.79 18.33 3.14
CA ALA A 475 -13.82 16.94 2.71
C ALA A 475 -15.23 16.32 2.84
N ILE A 476 -15.97 16.66 3.91
CA ILE A 476 -17.37 16.23 4.09
C ILE A 476 -18.27 16.88 3.02
N GLU A 477 -18.11 18.16 2.75
CA GLU A 477 -18.87 18.87 1.71
C GLU A 477 -18.62 18.26 0.32
N ARG A 478 -17.37 18.00 -0.05
CA ARG A 478 -17.01 17.32 -1.31
C ARG A 478 -17.65 15.94 -1.39
N TYR A 479 -17.66 15.17 -0.30
CA TYR A 479 -18.32 13.86 -0.23
C TYR A 479 -19.83 13.96 -0.45
N MET A 480 -20.50 14.90 0.20
CA MET A 480 -21.93 15.10 0.04
C MET A 480 -22.30 15.49 -1.40
N HIS A 481 -21.52 16.39 -2.01
CA HIS A 481 -21.78 16.83 -3.39
C HIS A 481 -21.46 15.77 -4.45
N GLY A 482 -20.38 15.01 -4.28
CA GLY A 482 -19.86 14.13 -5.31
C GLY A 482 -20.16 12.63 -5.13
N VAL A 483 -20.55 12.20 -3.93
CA VAL A 483 -20.63 10.78 -3.58
C VAL A 483 -21.97 10.43 -2.94
N ARG A 484 -22.26 10.97 -1.74
CA ARG A 484 -23.45 10.58 -0.98
C ARG A 484 -23.88 11.63 0.05
N ALA A 485 -24.85 12.46 -0.32
CA ALA A 485 -25.38 13.52 0.56
C ALA A 485 -26.30 12.99 1.68
N ASP A 486 -26.96 11.85 1.47
CA ASP A 486 -27.99 11.29 2.36
C ASP A 486 -27.42 10.35 3.44
N ALA A 487 -26.09 10.28 3.57
CA ALA A 487 -25.46 9.36 4.51
C ALA A 487 -25.74 9.77 5.97
N PRO A 488 -26.00 8.82 6.90
CA PRO A 488 -26.35 9.14 8.29
C PRO A 488 -25.30 9.92 9.09
N TRP A 489 -24.04 9.91 8.65
CA TRP A 489 -22.93 10.65 9.24
C TRP A 489 -22.77 12.08 8.68
N CYS A 490 -23.52 12.44 7.64
CA CYS A 490 -23.56 13.79 7.08
C CYS A 490 -24.69 14.62 7.72
N PRO A 491 -24.56 15.95 7.83
CA PRO A 491 -23.44 16.78 7.35
C PRO A 491 -22.30 16.95 8.36
N TRP A 492 -22.36 16.28 9.52
CA TRP A 492 -21.41 16.53 10.60
C TRP A 492 -21.02 15.28 11.38
N ASN A 493 -19.79 14.83 11.12
CA ASN A 493 -19.23 13.60 11.70
C ASN A 493 -19.16 13.62 13.23
N ILE A 494 -18.86 14.76 13.87
CA ILE A 494 -18.75 14.85 15.34
C ILE A 494 -20.13 14.70 16.00
N GLU A 495 -21.18 15.29 15.41
CA GLU A 495 -22.56 15.05 15.86
C GLU A 495 -22.94 13.58 15.72
N PHE A 496 -22.54 12.98 14.60
CA PHE A 496 -22.77 11.56 14.38
C PHE A 496 -22.06 10.69 15.43
N ILE A 497 -20.79 10.99 15.75
CA ILE A 497 -20.03 10.31 16.82
C ILE A 497 -20.76 10.41 18.16
N ARG A 498 -21.25 11.62 18.51
CA ARG A 498 -22.05 11.85 19.72
C ARG A 498 -23.28 10.94 19.74
N ARG A 499 -24.05 10.92 18.65
CA ARG A 499 -25.30 10.14 18.53
C ARG A 499 -25.05 8.64 18.63
N MET A 500 -24.02 8.14 17.94
CA MET A 500 -23.62 6.73 17.98
C MET A 500 -23.28 6.26 19.39
N ASN A 501 -22.66 7.12 20.20
CA ASN A 501 -22.14 6.73 21.51
C ASN A 501 -23.04 7.18 22.67
N GLY A 502 -24.25 7.66 22.39
CA GLY A 502 -25.23 8.03 23.42
C GLY A 502 -24.81 9.21 24.28
N LEU A 503 -23.95 10.09 23.75
CA LEU A 503 -23.39 11.20 24.50
C LEU A 503 -24.37 12.38 24.55
N ALA A 504 -24.37 13.09 25.69
CA ALA A 504 -25.30 14.19 25.93
C ALA A 504 -24.98 15.41 25.06
N SER A 505 -23.71 15.65 24.77
CA SER A 505 -23.25 16.82 24.01
C SER A 505 -22.04 16.51 23.11
N VAL A 506 -21.80 17.38 22.12
CA VAL A 506 -20.55 17.34 21.34
C VAL A 506 -19.32 17.67 22.19
N ASP A 507 -19.50 18.42 23.28
CA ASP A 507 -18.44 18.73 24.24
C ASP A 507 -17.96 17.47 24.97
N ASP A 508 -18.83 16.48 25.16
CA ASP A 508 -18.43 15.18 25.71
C ASP A 508 -17.55 14.40 24.72
N VAL A 509 -17.83 14.50 23.41
CA VAL A 509 -16.95 13.93 22.37
C VAL A 509 -15.58 14.60 22.41
N HIS A 510 -15.56 15.94 22.47
CA HIS A 510 -14.33 16.71 22.59
C HIS A 510 -13.53 16.26 23.81
N ARG A 511 -14.14 16.26 25.01
CA ARG A 511 -13.48 15.85 26.25
C ARG A 511 -12.88 14.45 26.13
N ILE A 512 -13.66 13.46 25.68
CA ILE A 512 -13.19 12.08 25.51
C ILE A 512 -12.00 12.02 24.55
N VAL A 513 -12.03 12.75 23.42
CA VAL A 513 -10.94 12.74 22.45
C VAL A 513 -9.65 13.32 23.04
N TYR A 514 -9.73 14.43 23.78
CA TYR A 514 -8.56 15.09 24.35
C TYR A 514 -8.02 14.42 25.62
N ASP A 515 -8.87 13.74 26.39
CA ASP A 515 -8.48 13.04 27.64
C ASP A 515 -7.93 11.63 27.37
N ALA A 516 -8.07 11.12 26.14
CA ALA A 516 -7.61 9.78 25.79
C ALA A 516 -6.11 9.71 25.44
N GLU A 517 -5.48 8.61 25.87
CA GLU A 517 -4.21 8.14 25.33
C GLU A 517 -4.46 7.01 24.33
N TYR A 518 -4.05 7.22 23.08
CA TYR A 518 -4.28 6.29 21.99
C TYR A 518 -3.03 5.45 21.72
N LEU A 519 -3.09 4.16 22.02
CA LEU A 519 -2.02 3.22 21.74
C LEU A 519 -1.99 2.85 20.25
N VAL A 520 -0.87 3.10 19.57
CA VAL A 520 -0.63 2.73 18.17
C VAL A 520 -0.46 1.22 18.05
N LEU A 521 -1.41 0.55 17.41
CA LEU A 521 -1.40 -0.89 17.20
C LEU A 521 -0.67 -1.26 15.91
N GLY A 522 -0.83 -0.48 14.86
CA GLY A 522 -0.20 -0.71 13.56
C GLY A 522 0.00 0.60 12.81
N LEU A 523 0.70 0.53 11.69
CA LEU A 523 0.99 1.67 10.82
C LEU A 523 0.60 1.32 9.37
N GLY A 524 0.29 2.34 8.58
CA GLY A 524 -0.19 2.18 7.22
C GLY A 524 -1.70 2.01 7.07
N ASP A 525 -2.50 2.49 8.04
CA ASP A 525 -3.97 2.58 7.97
C ASP A 525 -4.42 4.06 7.84
N VAL A 526 -4.43 4.68 6.65
CA VAL A 526 -3.90 4.16 5.40
C VAL A 526 -2.73 4.99 4.88
N TYR A 527 -1.67 4.29 4.45
CA TYR A 527 -0.41 4.81 3.90
C TYR A 527 0.50 5.62 4.86
N LEU A 528 1.79 5.66 4.52
CA LEU A 528 2.80 6.60 5.03
C LEU A 528 2.78 6.84 6.55
N GLY A 529 2.84 5.77 7.33
CA GLY A 529 2.90 5.82 8.79
C GLY A 529 1.58 6.19 9.47
N ALA A 530 0.47 6.25 8.73
CA ALA A 530 -0.85 6.47 9.33
C ALA A 530 -1.16 5.38 10.38
N PRO A 531 -1.42 5.74 11.64
CA PRO A 531 -1.62 4.76 12.69
C PRO A 531 -3.01 4.15 12.62
N VAL A 532 -3.12 2.87 12.96
CA VAL A 532 -4.34 2.34 13.58
C VAL A 532 -4.11 2.34 15.08
N ALA A 533 -4.78 3.23 15.80
CA ALA A 533 -4.61 3.41 17.24
C ALA A 533 -5.94 3.22 17.99
N THR A 534 -5.89 2.89 19.27
CA THR A 534 -7.10 2.80 20.10
C THR A 534 -6.86 3.35 21.50
N PRO A 535 -7.88 3.96 22.15
CA PRO A 535 -7.77 4.36 23.54
C PRO A 535 -7.41 3.19 24.48
N LEU A 536 -6.43 3.42 25.35
CA LEU A 536 -6.07 2.50 26.43
C LEU A 536 -7.23 2.29 27.40
N ASP A 537 -7.93 3.36 27.75
CA ASP A 537 -9.14 3.31 28.56
C ASP A 537 -10.37 2.94 27.69
N PRO A 538 -11.03 1.80 27.94
CA PRO A 538 -12.21 1.41 27.18
C PRO A 538 -13.37 2.42 27.25
N ARG A 539 -13.46 3.25 28.30
CA ARG A 539 -14.44 4.32 28.43
C ARG A 539 -14.27 5.39 27.36
N HIS A 540 -13.07 5.53 26.79
CA HIS A 540 -12.77 6.50 25.74
C HIS A 540 -12.92 5.95 24.31
N ARG A 541 -13.25 4.66 24.14
CA ARG A 541 -13.43 4.02 22.84
C ARG A 541 -14.76 4.43 22.20
N LEU A 542 -14.78 5.60 21.59
CA LEU A 542 -15.88 6.07 20.74
C LEU A 542 -15.97 5.16 19.51
N VAL A 543 -17.08 4.44 19.36
CA VAL A 543 -17.27 3.50 18.25
C VAL A 543 -18.13 4.14 17.16
N THR A 544 -17.67 4.05 15.91
CA THR A 544 -18.37 4.58 14.73
C THR A 544 -18.38 3.57 13.59
N THR A 545 -19.10 3.86 12.50
CA THR A 545 -18.90 3.15 11.23
C THR A 545 -17.87 3.86 10.36
N LYS A 546 -17.18 3.09 9.51
CA LYS A 546 -16.48 3.62 8.33
C LYS A 546 -17.51 4.09 7.29
N TYR A 547 -17.14 5.07 6.46
CA TYR A 547 -17.95 5.60 5.36
C TYR A 547 -18.34 4.49 4.37
N ASN A 548 -19.55 4.56 3.83
CA ASN A 548 -20.04 3.67 2.77
C ASN A 548 -20.77 4.44 1.65
N PRO A 549 -20.18 4.57 0.44
CA PRO A 549 -18.79 4.22 0.10
C PRO A 549 -17.79 5.19 0.75
N ALA A 550 -16.50 4.83 0.77
CA ALA A 550 -15.43 5.67 1.29
C ALA A 550 -15.26 7.00 0.52
N ARG A 551 -14.65 8.00 1.14
CA ARG A 551 -14.32 9.28 0.47
C ARG A 551 -13.21 9.06 -0.56
N THR A 552 -13.29 9.82 -1.65
CA THR A 552 -12.24 9.89 -2.68
C THR A 552 -11.13 10.88 -2.32
N TRP A 553 -11.38 11.83 -1.41
CA TRP A 553 -10.38 12.80 -0.94
C TRP A 553 -10.53 13.05 0.57
N THR A 554 -9.38 13.09 1.25
CA THR A 554 -9.17 13.36 2.66
C THR A 554 -7.90 14.21 2.77
N PRO A 555 -7.92 15.33 3.49
CA PRO A 555 -6.73 16.17 3.62
C PRO A 555 -5.67 15.49 4.47
N GLU A 556 -4.42 15.79 4.17
CA GLU A 556 -3.26 15.28 4.91
C GLU A 556 -3.36 15.62 6.40
N ASN A 557 -3.11 14.62 7.23
CA ASN A 557 -3.15 14.62 8.69
C ASN A 557 -4.51 15.00 9.26
N ALA A 558 -5.59 14.79 8.51
CA ALA A 558 -6.90 14.65 9.11
C ALA A 558 -6.86 13.54 10.17
N VAL A 559 -7.60 13.75 11.26
CA VAL A 559 -7.75 12.79 12.34
C VAL A 559 -9.18 12.27 12.30
N GLY A 560 -9.34 10.95 12.30
CA GLY A 560 -10.65 10.32 12.19
C GLY A 560 -10.80 9.08 13.07
N ILE A 561 -12.06 8.72 13.34
CA ILE A 561 -12.46 7.55 14.11
C ILE A 561 -13.29 6.60 13.24
N GLY A 562 -12.91 5.33 13.16
CA GLY A 562 -13.57 4.29 12.37
C GLY A 562 -13.60 2.98 13.16
N GLY A 563 -14.78 2.42 13.42
CA GLY A 563 -14.89 1.38 14.45
C GLY A 563 -14.47 1.97 15.80
N ALA A 564 -13.68 1.23 16.58
CA ALA A 564 -13.06 1.70 17.83
C ALA A 564 -11.64 2.29 17.64
N TYR A 565 -11.27 2.63 16.40
CA TYR A 565 -9.91 3.02 16.04
C TYR A 565 -9.80 4.50 15.67
N LEU A 566 -8.65 5.08 15.98
CA LEU A 566 -8.22 6.39 15.54
C LEU A 566 -7.17 6.23 14.42
N CYS A 567 -7.27 7.10 13.42
CA CYS A 567 -6.32 7.24 12.33
C CYS A 567 -5.86 8.71 12.20
N ILE A 568 -4.60 8.91 11.82
CA ILE A 568 -4.07 10.18 11.30
C ILE A 568 -3.62 9.92 9.87
N TYR A 569 -4.27 10.55 8.88
CA TYR A 569 -3.96 10.30 7.47
C TYR A 569 -2.55 10.83 7.13
N GLY A 570 -1.62 9.96 6.73
CA GLY A 570 -0.21 10.34 6.49
C GLY A 570 0.01 11.22 5.26
N MET A 571 -1.00 11.30 4.39
CA MET A 571 -0.97 11.97 3.08
C MET A 571 -2.38 12.36 2.65
N GLU A 572 -2.50 13.17 1.61
CA GLU A 572 -3.79 13.36 0.94
C GLU A 572 -4.19 12.09 0.16
N GLY A 573 -5.45 11.70 0.23
CA GLY A 573 -5.92 10.49 -0.45
C GLY A 573 -7.33 10.04 -0.07
N PRO A 574 -7.73 8.82 -0.45
CA PRO A 574 -9.02 8.26 -0.05
C PRO A 574 -9.06 7.97 1.46
N GLY A 575 -10.25 7.90 2.05
CA GLY A 575 -10.39 7.63 3.48
C GLY A 575 -11.82 7.30 3.93
N GLY A 576 -11.92 6.43 4.93
CA GLY A 576 -13.20 5.92 5.44
C GLY A 576 -13.59 6.38 6.85
N TYR A 577 -12.71 7.01 7.62
CA TYR A 577 -12.97 7.26 9.05
C TYR A 577 -13.75 8.57 9.26
N GLN A 578 -14.51 8.65 10.35
CA GLN A 578 -15.29 9.84 10.75
C GLN A 578 -14.38 10.90 11.36
N PHE A 579 -14.26 12.06 10.70
CA PHE A 579 -13.39 13.14 11.17
C PHE A 579 -13.74 13.71 12.55
N VAL A 580 -12.69 14.04 13.30
CA VAL A 580 -12.75 14.84 14.54
C VAL A 580 -11.95 16.15 14.43
N GLY A 581 -10.93 16.20 13.57
CA GLY A 581 -10.06 17.37 13.43
C GLY A 581 -8.86 17.13 12.52
N ARG A 582 -7.84 17.97 12.64
CA ARG A 582 -6.59 17.87 11.86
C ARG A 582 -5.36 18.15 12.74
N THR A 583 -4.24 17.51 12.43
CA THR A 583 -2.96 17.66 13.14
C THR A 583 -1.80 18.01 12.19
N THR A 584 -0.59 18.03 12.71
CA THR A 584 0.67 18.21 11.97
C THR A 584 1.13 16.93 11.28
N GLN A 585 2.14 17.07 10.42
CA GLN A 585 2.72 15.99 9.64
C GLN A 585 3.29 14.89 10.54
N ILE A 586 2.85 13.66 10.27
CA ILE A 586 3.42 12.42 10.84
C ILE A 586 4.42 11.74 9.89
N TRP A 587 4.68 12.37 8.74
CA TRP A 587 5.61 11.91 7.71
C TRP A 587 6.55 13.06 7.32
N ASN A 588 7.85 12.80 7.29
CA ASN A 588 8.87 13.75 6.87
C ASN A 588 9.05 13.72 5.35
N HIS A 589 8.33 14.58 4.64
CA HIS A 589 8.44 14.76 3.17
C HIS A 589 9.81 15.27 2.70
N ARG A 590 10.70 15.67 3.60
CA ARG A 590 12.05 16.12 3.27
C ARG A 590 13.10 15.03 3.41
N HIS A 591 12.73 13.85 3.91
CA HIS A 591 13.66 12.73 4.07
C HIS A 591 14.42 12.50 2.75
N PRO A 592 15.76 12.33 2.78
CA PRO A 592 16.60 12.06 3.95
C PRO A 592 17.10 13.31 4.71
N LEU A 593 16.64 14.51 4.37
CA LEU A 593 16.99 15.69 5.16
C LEU A 593 16.39 15.58 6.58
N PRO A 594 17.16 15.96 7.61
CA PRO A 594 16.70 15.87 8.99
C PRO A 594 15.54 16.84 9.23
N ALA A 595 14.61 16.42 10.09
CA ALA A 595 13.53 17.23 10.61
C ALA A 595 13.41 16.94 12.11
N HIS A 596 13.22 17.97 12.93
CA HIS A 596 13.06 17.81 14.37
C HIS A 596 11.83 16.94 14.69
N GLY A 597 11.99 16.01 15.64
CA GLY A 597 10.96 15.02 16.00
C GLY A 597 10.97 13.74 15.17
N PHE A 598 11.65 13.72 14.02
CA PHE A 598 11.80 12.53 13.17
C PHE A 598 13.17 11.89 13.35
N GLU A 599 13.23 10.57 13.20
CA GLU A 599 14.48 9.84 13.18
C GLU A 599 15.21 10.01 11.84
N PRO A 600 16.56 10.12 11.83
CA PRO A 600 17.34 10.20 10.59
C PRO A 600 17.14 9.00 9.66
N GLU A 601 16.89 7.82 10.22
CA GLU A 601 16.83 6.55 9.51
C GLU A 601 15.54 6.38 8.71
N HIS A 602 14.46 7.07 9.08
CA HIS A 602 13.18 6.88 8.44
C HIS A 602 12.22 8.09 8.51
N PRO A 603 11.30 8.22 7.55
CA PRO A 603 10.41 9.38 7.46
C PRO A 603 9.17 9.34 8.36
N TRP A 604 8.77 8.21 8.93
CA TRP A 604 7.57 8.15 9.77
C TRP A 604 7.87 8.59 11.22
N LEU A 605 6.92 9.31 11.82
CA LEU A 605 7.03 9.82 13.19
C LEU A 605 6.72 8.75 14.25
N LEU A 606 5.62 8.02 14.03
CA LEU A 606 5.01 7.11 15.00
C LEU A 606 5.60 5.70 14.90
N ARG A 607 5.70 5.02 16.03
CA ARG A 607 6.15 3.62 16.16
C ARG A 607 5.03 2.77 16.74
N PHE A 608 5.14 1.46 16.57
CA PHE A 608 4.27 0.52 17.28
C PHE A 608 4.36 0.76 18.79
N PHE A 609 3.21 0.75 19.45
CA PHE A 609 3.03 1.02 20.88
C PHE A 609 3.34 2.45 21.35
N ASP A 610 3.57 3.42 20.47
CA ASP A 610 3.50 4.82 20.89
C ASP A 610 2.09 5.16 21.42
N ARG A 611 2.01 6.10 22.35
CA ARG A 611 0.77 6.66 22.89
C ARG A 611 0.58 8.07 22.35
N ILE A 612 -0.42 8.26 21.50
CA ILE A 612 -0.77 9.59 20.99
C ILE A 612 -1.64 10.28 22.05
N SER A 613 -1.32 11.55 22.30
CA SER A 613 -2.14 12.46 23.11
C SER A 613 -2.26 13.82 22.41
N TRP A 614 -3.25 14.61 22.78
CA TRP A 614 -3.57 15.85 22.08
C TRP A 614 -3.39 17.09 22.95
N TYR A 615 -3.11 18.23 22.31
CA TYR A 615 -3.33 19.54 22.90
C TYR A 615 -4.09 20.43 21.91
N PRO A 616 -5.03 21.25 22.41
CA PRO A 616 -5.89 22.03 21.53
C PRO A 616 -5.12 23.17 20.89
N VAL A 617 -5.35 23.39 19.60
CA VAL A 617 -4.92 24.57 18.85
C VAL A 617 -6.06 25.07 17.97
N SER A 618 -6.03 26.35 17.60
CA SER A 618 -6.92 26.88 16.57
C SER A 618 -6.49 26.41 15.17
N ALA A 619 -7.39 26.52 14.19
CA ALA A 619 -7.08 26.23 12.79
C ALA A 619 -5.98 27.15 12.23
N GLU A 620 -5.92 28.41 12.67
CA GLU A 620 -4.87 29.37 12.27
C GLU A 620 -3.51 28.97 12.83
N GLU A 621 -3.43 28.69 14.14
CA GLU A 621 -2.20 28.22 14.79
C GLU A 621 -1.71 26.90 14.19
N LEU A 622 -2.63 25.99 13.83
CA LEU A 622 -2.24 24.73 13.18
C LEU A 622 -1.54 24.97 11.83
N LEU A 623 -1.96 25.97 11.05
CA LEU A 623 -1.32 26.27 9.76
C LEU A 623 0.13 26.72 9.94
N ASP A 624 0.40 27.53 10.96
CA ASP A 624 1.77 27.95 11.30
C ASP A 624 2.63 26.74 11.73
N LEU A 625 2.11 25.89 12.62
CA LEU A 625 2.79 24.67 13.05
C LEU A 625 3.08 23.72 11.88
N ARG A 626 2.13 23.58 10.95
CA ARG A 626 2.30 22.76 9.74
C ARG A 626 3.35 23.34 8.79
N ALA A 627 3.43 24.67 8.67
CA ALA A 627 4.47 25.32 7.87
C ALA A 627 5.87 25.11 8.48
N ASP A 628 5.97 25.12 9.81
CA ASP A 628 7.21 24.85 10.53
C ASP A 628 7.67 23.40 10.38
N MET A 629 6.74 22.45 10.50
CA MET A 629 6.98 21.03 10.25
C MET A 629 7.45 20.78 8.82
N ALA A 630 6.76 21.34 7.81
CA ALA A 630 7.17 21.23 6.41
C ALA A 630 8.55 21.87 6.15
N ALA A 631 8.93 22.89 6.91
CA ALA A 631 10.24 23.52 6.85
C ALA A 631 11.32 22.79 7.68
N GLY A 632 11.02 21.63 8.29
CA GLY A 632 11.94 20.83 9.09
C GLY A 632 12.33 21.47 10.43
N ARG A 633 11.65 22.55 10.83
CA ARG A 633 11.91 23.32 12.07
C ARG A 633 10.80 23.21 13.11
N GLY A 634 9.73 22.47 12.81
CA GLY A 634 8.65 22.17 13.73
C GLY A 634 9.12 21.29 14.90
N HIS A 635 8.35 21.27 15.98
CA HIS A 635 8.69 20.52 17.18
C HIS A 635 7.53 19.58 17.55
N VAL A 636 7.86 18.36 17.94
CA VAL A 636 6.93 17.38 18.49
C VAL A 636 7.37 17.08 19.91
N ASP A 637 6.44 17.17 20.86
CA ASP A 637 6.66 16.83 22.26
C ASP A 637 6.61 15.30 22.40
N ILE A 638 7.78 14.69 22.57
CA ILE A 638 7.96 13.24 22.69
C ILE A 638 8.61 12.95 24.04
N THR A 639 7.92 12.16 24.86
CA THR A 639 8.44 11.69 26.14
C THR A 639 8.62 10.17 26.10
N ASP A 640 9.83 9.70 26.40
CA ASP A 640 10.12 8.27 26.49
C ASP A 640 9.35 7.63 27.66
N GLY A 641 8.92 6.40 27.44
CA GLY A 641 8.15 5.64 28.42
C GLY A 641 8.10 4.16 28.08
N VAL A 642 7.31 3.43 28.87
CA VAL A 642 7.10 2.00 28.74
C VAL A 642 5.60 1.72 28.77
N PHE A 643 5.18 0.70 28.03
CA PHE A 643 3.86 0.08 28.15
C PHE A 643 4.05 -1.36 28.59
N ALA A 644 3.38 -1.74 29.68
CA ALA A 644 3.34 -3.10 30.19
C ALA A 644 1.90 -3.60 30.20
N LEU A 645 1.65 -4.76 29.57
CA LEU A 645 0.28 -5.30 29.49
C LEU A 645 -0.27 -5.63 30.88
N ALA A 646 0.55 -6.17 31.78
CA ALA A 646 0.15 -6.48 33.15
C ALA A 646 -0.32 -5.25 33.95
N GLU A 647 0.28 -4.07 33.72
CA GLU A 647 -0.15 -2.82 34.36
C GLU A 647 -1.49 -2.34 33.80
N HIS A 648 -1.69 -2.49 32.49
CA HIS A 648 -2.96 -2.19 31.84
C HIS A 648 -4.08 -3.11 32.32
N ASP A 649 -3.82 -4.41 32.44
CA ASP A 649 -4.78 -5.38 32.98
C ASP A 649 -5.17 -5.05 34.44
N ALA A 650 -4.21 -4.62 35.26
CA ALA A 650 -4.48 -4.16 36.62
C ALA A 650 -5.39 -2.92 36.63
N PHE A 651 -5.14 -1.95 35.75
CA PHE A 651 -6.02 -0.78 35.56
C PHE A 651 -7.43 -1.19 35.14
N LEU A 652 -7.57 -2.13 34.20
CA LEU A 652 -8.88 -2.63 33.77
C LEU A 652 -9.62 -3.32 34.91
N ALA A 653 -8.93 -4.12 35.72
CA ALA A 653 -9.52 -4.81 36.86
C ALA A 653 -9.97 -3.82 37.96
N GLU A 654 -9.18 -2.79 38.24
CA GLU A 654 -9.52 -1.75 39.23
C GLU A 654 -10.74 -0.92 38.80
N ASN A 655 -10.92 -0.72 37.49
CA ASN A 655 -11.98 0.13 36.93
C ASN A 655 -13.14 -0.67 36.28
N ALA A 656 -13.20 -1.99 36.52
CA ALA A 656 -14.06 -2.91 35.77
C ALA A 656 -15.55 -2.51 35.77
N ASP A 657 -16.09 -2.12 36.93
CA ASP A 657 -17.50 -1.76 37.07
C ASP A 657 -17.86 -0.48 36.28
N ASP A 658 -17.01 0.55 36.36
CA ASP A 658 -17.23 1.82 35.66
C ASP A 658 -17.04 1.69 34.15
N ILE A 659 -16.03 0.91 33.74
CA ILE A 659 -15.83 0.50 32.34
C ILE A 659 -17.09 -0.21 31.84
N ALA A 660 -17.58 -1.23 32.55
CA ALA A 660 -18.74 -2.00 32.13
C ALA A 660 -20.01 -1.13 32.02
N ALA A 661 -20.25 -0.24 32.99
CA ALA A 661 -21.39 0.68 32.97
C ALA A 661 -21.36 1.64 31.78
N THR A 662 -20.19 2.24 31.52
CA THR A 662 -19.99 3.16 30.39
C THR A 662 -20.15 2.44 29.05
N ARG A 663 -19.52 1.26 28.90
CA ARG A 663 -19.59 0.47 27.67
C ARG A 663 -21.01 0.00 27.37
N ALA A 664 -21.74 -0.49 28.37
CA ALA A 664 -23.13 -0.91 28.20
C ALA A 664 -24.02 0.24 27.70
N THR A 665 -23.79 1.47 28.18
CA THR A 665 -24.52 2.67 27.72
C THR A 665 -24.21 2.97 26.25
N MET A 666 -22.92 2.95 25.87
CA MET A 666 -22.51 3.17 24.48
C MET A 666 -23.04 2.07 23.54
N GLU A 667 -23.08 0.81 23.99
CA GLU A 667 -23.61 -0.33 23.22
C GLU A 667 -25.11 -0.19 22.97
N ALA A 668 -25.88 0.17 23.99
CA ALA A 668 -27.31 0.42 23.87
C ALA A 668 -27.60 1.54 22.86
N ALA A 669 -26.87 2.66 22.95
CA ALA A 669 -27.03 3.77 22.01
C ALA A 669 -26.70 3.39 20.55
N ARG A 670 -25.66 2.58 20.35
CA ARG A 670 -25.31 2.03 19.03
C ARG A 670 -26.39 1.11 18.48
N ALA A 671 -26.95 0.24 19.31
CA ALA A 671 -28.03 -0.65 18.91
C ALA A 671 -29.27 0.15 18.48
N GLU A 672 -29.62 1.20 19.22
CA GLU A 672 -30.71 2.12 18.85
C GLU A 672 -30.44 2.85 17.54
N GLU A 673 -29.23 3.37 17.33
CA GLU A 673 -28.87 4.06 16.09
C GLU A 673 -28.90 3.11 14.89
N ARG A 674 -28.40 1.88 15.04
CA ARG A 674 -28.50 0.83 14.02
C ARG A 674 -29.95 0.51 13.68
N GLN A 675 -30.83 0.41 14.68
CA GLN A 675 -32.24 0.18 14.44
C GLN A 675 -32.87 1.33 13.64
N ARG A 676 -32.55 2.59 13.97
CA ARG A 676 -33.00 3.75 13.18
C ARG A 676 -32.56 3.66 11.72
N TRP A 677 -31.35 3.20 11.45
CA TRP A 677 -30.84 3.01 10.08
C TRP A 677 -31.56 1.89 9.34
N SER A 678 -31.80 0.79 10.03
CA SER A 678 -32.60 -0.33 9.51
C SER A 678 -34.00 0.14 9.12
N ASP A 679 -34.66 0.89 10.00
CA ASP A 679 -36.01 1.43 9.77
C ASP A 679 -36.04 2.47 8.64
N ALA A 680 -34.94 3.22 8.45
CA ALA A 680 -34.75 4.16 7.36
C ALA A 680 -34.35 3.51 6.02
N GLY A 681 -34.14 2.18 5.99
CA GLY A 681 -33.77 1.43 4.79
C GLY A 681 -32.30 1.53 4.40
N GLU A 682 -31.41 1.93 5.32
CA GLU A 682 -29.96 2.06 5.06
C GLU A 682 -29.32 0.72 4.65
N PHE A 683 -29.82 -0.38 5.20
CA PHE A 683 -29.36 -1.73 4.90
C PHE A 683 -30.21 -2.44 3.83
N ALA A 684 -31.25 -1.77 3.30
CA ALA A 684 -32.09 -2.37 2.28
C ALA A 684 -31.35 -2.42 0.94
N ARG A 685 -31.44 -3.55 0.22
CA ARG A 685 -30.94 -3.64 -1.15
C ARG A 685 -31.69 -2.60 -1.99
N LYS A 686 -31.01 -1.55 -2.44
CA LYS A 686 -31.50 -0.74 -3.56
C LYS A 686 -31.50 -1.67 -4.78
N GLU A 687 -32.68 -2.15 -5.18
CA GLU A 687 -32.84 -2.83 -6.47
C GLU A 687 -32.33 -1.87 -7.54
N SER A 688 -31.28 -2.28 -8.26
CA SER A 688 -30.78 -1.53 -9.40
C SER A 688 -31.82 -1.58 -10.51
N ALA A 689 -32.29 -0.41 -10.93
CA ALA A 689 -33.10 -0.22 -12.13
C ALA A 689 -32.31 -0.50 -13.42
#